data_AF-A0A812TIF3-F1
#
_entry.id   AF-A0A812TIF3-F1
#
_cell.length_a   1.000
_cell.length_b   1.000
_cell.length_c   1.000
_cell.angle_alpha   90.00
_cell.angle_beta   90.00
_cell.angle_gamma   90.00
#
_symmetry.space_group_name_H-M   'P 1'
#
loop_
_entity.id
_entity.type
_entity.pdbx_description
1 polymer ?
#
loop_
_entity_poly.entity_id
_entity_poly.type
_entity_poly.pdbx_seq_one_letter_code
_entity_poly.pdbx_strand_id
1 'polypeptide(L)'
;MPHAATGRDANLNRLLTAHNLCALNTWHARPAHTHYSHTGYTQIDFVITRRITAGQASKLAKPLADCPVAGWRQSGHLPIQAALSIVPVHWRADIKGQQPIAFDKTALLEAVNTGSEQVAVMQQQVQAEVLKLPPADLHTLHERINRLLCQAVKQAFPAKRAPDVRISANAGYRASARHVWSLYADMKRARIATVGRILQQWRRTTLFEQASRALREQSRQIKQAAFQEKLRVAEEAAQAGDQRTLHGIVRSLTPSHRKLFSRLRNDDGKLLSKAEEAKALADQGRATYALFPDLPLSGPMTQELQPSDAEVTAQFAALKAGKAVPSHIAPAAIWKVCSGILGPVFGEAFRHHFKKGCTGLLCGDLTDATMAMLPKPNKPAHILANLRPIGLMAPTSKALAGILKLRMMEWQLPLLRNRPQYAYLPNRGTMDALFRIHKHVKEAVELFRSSRVTRFGVYRGQKPRPFTGALSLSLDLSRAFDLTDRPKLFQALRDYQVPTAVIEVAHRLHHGSRFLYQAGSCRSNFVPTNGLKQGCKVAPCLWIWYTLALMDSLDKQLPEGWVENILTLFADDCWASWLLYSLEDLKRALRELTILLSTLESFKMQINYSKTAILLKFVGKQAKQALYDITRLKNGEPHLSLTIAGVERLIPIKMEHGYLGSRVSYHSPQEANLSHRIQRGQHKYHAIQRTLTGRHVVTAHHRIRLWDACVNTSLMYSLPAVGLTEPGLRKLETRTLKHLRATLRLPAHLTKTANAEIWTRASLDPPGQRILQALSSFRGKLEAKERSAPDITTEPSLLAHVRREEQRLRHMLSARDSREASRSSPEHTESWPCEHCAYACHIAGCAGGSSESGKTFDIISKEAHASDSVEVKPSPPEQEKPPTVAEAEPQNTPLVRYRMTGPSLNPEAEIFRHCLPMVGVQGSQGSQGAQGAQSAQSAKSEPTNKRHRPDPQQRRGQRRPYAAFSQYAQEQHPSEPVQLLAKMIMRQEEIIAELRMDKALMLYFREDEISILPGLYRVATEWSKQQEEGTIQTTSPIRTLLLACLIQQLRDRVAHMTADAEGVSKLQAAGWMNTDKHWTRQRWCHQAKKLVQHPEDGVMTQQDLLSNLDFLLINLKGDVIHKFHSTKRLQALQEEQATTAAFFLSVSLRGDLATKVHETFANLIGVSALQLVGVSMKRITMKRSQMAQQVARLAYGR
;
A
#
# COMPACT_ATOMS: atom_id res chain seq x y z
N MET A 1 -20.13 47.70 -1.82
CA MET A 1 -20.76 46.39 -2.10
C MET A 1 -22.18 46.42 -1.54
N PRO A 2 -23.16 46.93 -2.29
CA PRO A 2 -24.56 46.92 -1.87
C PRO A 2 -25.28 45.64 -2.34
N HIS A 3 -25.71 44.81 -1.39
CA HIS A 3 -27.08 44.29 -1.25
C HIS A 3 -27.08 43.17 -0.18
N ALA A 4 -28.21 43.01 0.51
CA ALA A 4 -28.34 42.09 1.63
C ALA A 4 -28.30 40.63 1.17
N ALA A 5 -27.19 39.93 1.44
CA ALA A 5 -27.02 38.53 1.10
C ALA A 5 -27.60 37.63 2.21
N THR A 6 -28.42 36.65 1.84
CA THR A 6 -29.10 35.77 2.81
C THR A 6 -28.10 34.88 3.57
N GLY A 7 -28.54 34.29 4.69
CA GLY A 7 -27.67 33.72 5.74
C GLY A 7 -26.66 32.63 5.32
N ARG A 8 -26.75 32.07 4.11
CA ARG A 8 -25.74 31.15 3.56
C ARG A 8 -24.51 31.88 3.01
N ASP A 9 -24.71 32.98 2.28
CA ASP A 9 -23.65 33.73 1.59
C ASP A 9 -22.75 34.54 2.54
N ALA A 10 -23.30 34.95 3.69
CA ALA A 10 -22.55 35.59 4.77
C ALA A 10 -21.32 34.77 5.20
N ASN A 11 -21.38 33.43 5.12
CA ASN A 11 -20.26 32.57 5.47
C ASN A 11 -19.11 32.64 4.44
N LEU A 12 -19.41 32.76 3.14
CA LEU A 12 -18.39 32.94 2.11
C LEU A 12 -17.69 34.30 2.27
N ASN A 13 -18.45 35.38 2.49
CA ASN A 13 -17.88 36.72 2.71
C ASN A 13 -17.02 36.83 3.98
N ARG A 14 -17.42 36.16 5.08
CA ARG A 14 -16.58 36.01 6.28
C ARG A 14 -15.29 35.25 5.97
N LEU A 15 -15.38 34.10 5.29
CA LEU A 15 -14.23 33.24 4.97
C LEU A 15 -13.24 33.93 4.01
N LEU A 16 -13.74 34.65 3.01
CA LEU A 16 -12.91 35.48 2.13
C LEU A 16 -12.18 36.58 2.93
N THR A 17 -12.87 37.26 3.84
CA THR A 17 -12.29 38.35 4.64
C THR A 17 -11.25 37.83 5.64
N ALA A 18 -11.59 36.80 6.42
CA ALA A 18 -10.72 36.20 7.44
C ALA A 18 -9.43 35.56 6.89
N HIS A 19 -9.34 35.32 5.58
CA HIS A 19 -8.15 34.77 4.93
C HIS A 19 -7.48 35.74 3.93
N ASN A 20 -7.90 37.01 3.94
CA ASN A 20 -7.44 38.07 3.04
C ASN A 20 -7.52 37.67 1.55
N LEU A 21 -8.68 37.15 1.18
CA LEU A 21 -9.04 36.69 -0.16
C LEU A 21 -10.08 37.62 -0.80
N CYS A 22 -10.27 37.43 -2.10
CA CYS A 22 -11.41 37.92 -2.87
C CYS A 22 -11.71 36.91 -4.00
N ALA A 23 -13.00 36.71 -4.31
CA ALA A 23 -13.39 36.24 -5.63
C ALA A 23 -13.06 37.33 -6.67
N LEU A 24 -12.72 36.93 -7.89
CA LEU A 24 -12.36 37.85 -8.98
C LEU A 24 -13.55 38.13 -9.91
N ASN A 25 -14.36 37.13 -10.21
CA ASN A 25 -15.58 37.27 -11.01
C ASN A 25 -16.77 37.87 -10.23
N THR A 26 -16.50 38.82 -9.32
CA THR A 26 -17.49 39.51 -8.47
C THR A 26 -17.21 41.01 -8.33
N TRP A 27 -16.33 41.60 -9.16
CA TRP A 27 -15.93 43.02 -9.07
C TRP A 27 -16.64 43.93 -10.07
N HIS A 28 -17.49 43.39 -10.96
CA HIS A 28 -18.17 44.13 -12.01
C HIS A 28 -19.68 43.92 -11.93
N ALA A 29 -20.46 44.97 -12.21
CA ALA A 29 -21.93 44.97 -12.15
C ALA A 29 -22.62 44.31 -13.37
N ARG A 30 -21.89 43.56 -14.19
CA ARG A 30 -22.47 42.77 -15.30
C ARG A 30 -22.90 41.38 -14.78
N PRO A 31 -23.89 40.71 -15.39
CA PRO A 31 -24.36 39.40 -14.93
C PRO A 31 -23.22 38.37 -14.86
N ALA A 32 -22.78 38.05 -13.64
CA ALA A 32 -21.62 37.19 -13.38
C ALA A 32 -21.99 35.69 -13.30
N HIS A 33 -23.09 35.29 -13.91
CA HIS A 33 -23.55 33.90 -13.91
C HIS A 33 -22.53 32.98 -14.58
N THR A 34 -22.28 31.84 -13.97
CA THR A 34 -21.33 30.82 -14.46
C THR A 34 -22.04 29.54 -14.85
N HIS A 35 -23.33 29.42 -14.51
CA HIS A 35 -24.19 28.31 -14.85
C HIS A 35 -25.52 28.86 -15.39
N TYR A 36 -26.05 28.21 -16.42
CA TYR A 36 -27.33 28.52 -17.03
C TYR A 36 -28.21 27.26 -17.07
N SER A 37 -29.53 27.44 -16.98
CA SER A 37 -30.51 26.35 -16.95
C SER A 37 -31.91 26.82 -17.32
N HIS A 38 -32.83 25.88 -17.53
CA HIS A 38 -34.25 26.16 -17.81
C HIS A 38 -34.98 26.90 -16.67
N THR A 39 -34.47 26.87 -15.43
CA THR A 39 -34.97 27.66 -14.29
C THR A 39 -34.23 28.98 -14.08
N GLY A 40 -33.32 29.35 -15.00
CA GLY A 40 -32.58 30.61 -14.97
C GLY A 40 -31.07 30.46 -14.80
N TYR A 41 -30.44 31.56 -14.40
CA TYR A 41 -28.99 31.76 -14.38
C TYR A 41 -28.46 31.87 -12.95
N THR A 42 -27.34 31.20 -12.65
CA THR A 42 -26.72 31.21 -11.31
C THR A 42 -25.20 31.39 -11.38
N GLN A 43 -24.63 31.98 -10.33
CA GLN A 43 -23.18 32.07 -10.13
C GLN A 43 -22.75 31.05 -9.07
N ILE A 44 -22.12 29.96 -9.52
CA ILE A 44 -21.69 28.86 -8.64
C ILE A 44 -20.19 28.55 -8.74
N ASP A 45 -19.52 29.09 -9.76
CA ASP A 45 -18.08 28.98 -9.96
C ASP A 45 -17.40 30.29 -9.57
N PHE A 46 -16.33 30.23 -8.76
CA PHE A 46 -15.61 31.42 -8.28
C PHE A 46 -14.09 31.26 -8.44
N VAL A 47 -13.45 32.23 -9.09
CA VAL A 47 -11.98 32.32 -9.10
C VAL A 47 -11.52 33.12 -7.89
N ILE A 48 -11.14 32.44 -6.82
CA ILE A 48 -10.71 33.05 -5.56
C ILE A 48 -9.18 33.16 -5.49
N THR A 49 -8.68 34.35 -5.17
CA THR A 49 -7.24 34.62 -4.93
C THR A 49 -7.03 35.49 -3.69
N ARG A 50 -5.78 35.75 -3.30
CA ARG A 50 -5.46 36.73 -2.23
C ARG A 50 -5.65 38.15 -2.74
N ARG A 51 -6.15 39.07 -1.91
CA ARG A 51 -6.36 40.49 -2.32
C ARG A 51 -5.07 41.13 -2.84
N ILE A 52 -3.94 40.85 -2.20
CA ILE A 52 -2.59 41.32 -2.61
C ILE A 52 -2.11 40.80 -3.98
N THR A 53 -2.81 39.82 -4.58
CA THR A 53 -2.53 39.27 -5.92
C THR A 53 -3.65 39.54 -6.93
N ALA A 54 -4.67 40.32 -6.54
CA ALA A 54 -5.79 40.70 -7.39
C ALA A 54 -5.52 42.05 -8.07
N GLY A 55 -4.58 42.07 -9.03
CA GLY A 55 -4.33 43.24 -9.88
C GLY A 55 -5.54 43.57 -10.78
N GLN A 56 -5.54 44.75 -11.41
CA GLN A 56 -6.71 45.21 -12.20
C GLN A 56 -7.08 44.21 -13.31
N ALA A 57 -6.11 43.71 -14.08
CA ALA A 57 -6.33 42.67 -15.09
C ALA A 57 -6.92 41.36 -14.51
N SER A 58 -6.64 41.03 -13.25
CA SER A 58 -7.22 39.87 -12.58
C SER A 58 -8.68 40.11 -12.16
N LYS A 59 -9.08 41.36 -11.87
CA LYS A 59 -10.47 41.72 -11.53
C LYS A 59 -11.39 41.71 -12.75
N LEU A 60 -10.85 41.90 -13.96
CA LEU A 60 -11.54 41.71 -15.25
C LEU A 60 -11.96 40.24 -15.53
N ALA A 61 -12.04 39.39 -14.51
CA ALA A 61 -12.41 37.99 -14.64
C ALA A 61 -13.89 37.86 -15.01
N LYS A 62 -14.18 37.20 -16.14
CA LYS A 62 -15.51 37.13 -16.74
C LYS A 62 -15.85 35.71 -17.23
N PRO A 63 -17.13 35.30 -17.22
CA PRO A 63 -17.58 34.12 -17.96
C PRO A 63 -17.34 34.29 -19.47
N LEU A 64 -16.95 33.22 -20.16
CA LEU A 64 -16.89 33.15 -21.63
C LEU A 64 -18.20 32.57 -22.18
N ALA A 65 -19.13 33.45 -22.53
CA ALA A 65 -20.41 33.08 -23.17
C ALA A 65 -20.22 32.40 -24.54
N ASP A 66 -19.10 32.68 -25.20
CA ASP A 66 -18.66 32.10 -26.48
C ASP A 66 -18.07 30.67 -26.36
N CYS A 67 -17.83 30.18 -25.14
CA CYS A 67 -17.19 28.88 -24.90
C CYS A 67 -17.94 27.97 -23.90
N PRO A 68 -19.26 27.74 -24.04
CA PRO A 68 -20.06 27.00 -23.07
C PRO A 68 -19.60 25.54 -22.90
N VAL A 69 -19.23 25.16 -21.67
CA VAL A 69 -18.82 23.79 -21.32
C VAL A 69 -20.03 22.87 -21.40
N ALA A 70 -19.95 21.92 -22.33
CA ALA A 70 -21.05 21.04 -22.72
C ALA A 70 -22.28 21.78 -23.30
N GLY A 71 -22.07 22.88 -24.02
CA GLY A 71 -23.11 23.74 -24.63
C GLY A 71 -24.10 23.08 -25.61
N TRP A 72 -23.98 21.77 -25.87
CA TRP A 72 -25.03 20.96 -26.51
C TRP A 72 -26.16 20.56 -25.54
N ARG A 73 -26.20 21.15 -24.34
CA ARG A 73 -27.18 20.90 -23.27
C ARG A 73 -27.96 22.17 -22.91
N GLN A 74 -29.23 21.98 -22.56
CA GLN A 74 -30.12 23.04 -22.04
C GLN A 74 -29.71 23.59 -20.66
N SER A 75 -28.76 22.95 -19.98
CA SER A 75 -28.03 23.53 -18.85
C SER A 75 -26.54 23.22 -18.96
N GLY A 76 -25.71 24.17 -18.54
CA GLY A 76 -24.26 24.11 -18.72
C GLY A 76 -23.52 25.18 -17.94
N HIS A 77 -22.19 25.15 -18.02
CA HIS A 77 -21.32 26.13 -17.37
C HIS A 77 -20.60 27.02 -18.38
N LEU A 78 -20.47 28.31 -18.07
CA LEU A 78 -19.62 29.26 -18.78
C LEU A 78 -18.25 29.30 -18.10
N PRO A 79 -17.15 28.94 -18.78
CA PRO A 79 -15.83 28.90 -18.16
C PRO A 79 -15.33 30.32 -17.91
N ILE A 80 -14.76 30.58 -16.73
CA ILE A 80 -14.28 31.90 -16.35
C ILE A 80 -12.88 32.14 -16.93
N GLN A 81 -12.74 33.18 -17.75
CA GLN A 81 -11.44 33.72 -18.12
C GLN A 81 -10.98 34.70 -17.04
N ALA A 82 -9.74 34.54 -16.55
CA ALA A 82 -9.14 35.46 -15.57
C ALA A 82 -7.64 35.63 -15.84
N ALA A 83 -7.18 36.88 -16.01
CA ALA A 83 -5.76 37.18 -16.18
C ALA A 83 -5.06 37.27 -14.81
N LEU A 84 -4.70 36.12 -14.26
CA LEU A 84 -3.92 36.04 -13.03
C LEU A 84 -2.45 36.38 -13.30
N SER A 85 -1.90 37.35 -12.57
CA SER A 85 -0.44 37.47 -12.43
C SER A 85 0.07 36.22 -11.72
N ILE A 86 0.72 35.32 -12.45
CA ILE A 86 1.31 34.09 -11.88
C ILE A 86 2.56 34.48 -11.09
N VAL A 87 2.34 34.95 -9.87
CA VAL A 87 3.36 34.94 -8.81
C VAL A 87 3.70 33.46 -8.57
N PRO A 88 4.90 32.98 -8.94
CA PRO A 88 5.22 31.57 -8.78
C PRO A 88 5.14 31.18 -7.31
N VAL A 89 4.79 29.93 -7.00
CA VAL A 89 4.70 29.46 -5.59
C VAL A 89 6.06 29.53 -4.87
N HIS A 90 7.15 29.61 -5.64
CA HIS A 90 8.54 29.82 -5.20
C HIS A 90 9.02 31.28 -5.34
N TRP A 91 8.17 32.22 -5.76
CA TRP A 91 8.47 33.65 -5.93
C TRP A 91 7.34 34.54 -5.41
N ARG A 92 6.76 34.18 -4.25
CA ARG A 92 6.44 35.23 -3.26
C ARG A 92 7.75 35.99 -3.05
N ALA A 93 7.74 37.33 -3.12
CA ALA A 93 8.93 38.17 -3.04
C ALA A 93 9.97 37.56 -2.08
N ASP A 94 11.08 37.05 -2.64
CA ASP A 94 12.05 36.27 -1.89
C ASP A 94 12.61 37.18 -0.79
N ILE A 95 12.22 36.90 0.46
CA ILE A 95 12.90 37.48 1.62
C ILE A 95 14.33 36.94 1.50
N LYS A 96 15.28 37.81 1.12
CA LYS A 96 16.62 37.46 0.62
C LYS A 96 17.53 36.85 1.69
N GLY A 97 17.17 35.66 2.18
CA GLY A 97 18.14 34.74 2.76
C GLY A 97 19.16 34.35 1.69
N GLN A 98 20.35 33.94 2.13
CA GLN A 98 21.43 33.51 1.23
C GLN A 98 20.92 32.43 0.25
N GLN A 99 20.82 32.80 -1.03
CA GLN A 99 20.52 31.86 -2.11
C GLN A 99 21.58 30.75 -2.10
N PRO A 100 21.19 29.46 -2.15
CA PRO A 100 22.17 28.38 -2.21
C PRO A 100 23.02 28.52 -3.48
N ILE A 101 24.28 28.05 -3.41
CA ILE A 101 25.20 28.08 -4.55
C ILE A 101 24.53 27.41 -5.75
N ALA A 102 24.37 28.17 -6.84
CA ALA A 102 23.76 27.70 -8.07
C ALA A 102 24.85 27.18 -9.02
N PHE A 103 24.80 25.88 -9.33
CA PHE A 103 25.75 25.17 -10.20
C PHE A 103 25.09 23.92 -10.81
N ASP A 104 25.61 23.39 -11.92
CA ASP A 104 25.19 22.10 -12.47
C ASP A 104 25.79 20.96 -11.63
N LYS A 105 25.01 20.54 -10.63
CA LYS A 105 25.37 19.45 -9.72
C LYS A 105 25.50 18.09 -10.42
N THR A 106 24.82 17.86 -11.54
CA THR A 106 24.93 16.59 -12.26
C THR A 106 26.25 16.53 -12.98
N ALA A 107 26.55 17.55 -13.80
CA ALA A 107 27.81 17.66 -14.52
C ALA A 107 29.02 17.64 -13.58
N LEU A 108 29.00 18.36 -12.44
CA LEU A 108 30.08 18.31 -11.46
C LEU A 108 30.31 16.91 -10.88
N LEU A 109 29.25 16.14 -10.60
CA LEU A 109 29.40 14.78 -10.05
C LEU A 109 29.82 13.76 -11.11
N GLU A 110 29.40 13.95 -12.35
CA GLU A 110 29.80 13.14 -13.50
C GLU A 110 31.28 13.37 -13.83
N ALA A 111 31.69 14.62 -14.01
CA ALA A 111 33.07 15.04 -14.26
C ALA A 111 34.06 14.56 -13.16
N VAL A 112 33.64 14.62 -11.89
CA VAL A 112 34.44 14.15 -10.74
C VAL A 112 34.49 12.61 -10.63
N ASN A 113 33.56 11.89 -11.27
CA ASN A 113 33.59 10.43 -11.35
C ASN A 113 34.37 9.94 -12.57
N THR A 114 34.36 10.67 -13.69
CA THR A 114 35.09 10.32 -14.93
C THR A 114 36.51 10.89 -14.99
N GLY A 115 36.86 11.85 -14.13
CA GLY A 115 38.18 12.48 -14.12
C GLY A 115 38.40 13.42 -15.30
N SER A 116 37.36 14.17 -15.71
CA SER A 116 37.45 14.99 -16.94
C SER A 116 38.42 16.16 -16.82
N GLU A 117 38.98 16.58 -17.96
CA GLU A 117 39.85 17.74 -18.13
C GLU A 117 39.31 19.02 -17.46
N GLN A 118 38.00 19.23 -17.52
CA GLN A 118 37.31 20.35 -16.86
C GLN A 118 37.51 20.37 -15.33
N VAL A 119 37.73 19.21 -14.70
CA VAL A 119 38.11 19.11 -13.29
C VAL A 119 39.58 19.46 -13.09
N ALA A 120 40.47 19.01 -13.97
CA ALA A 120 41.90 19.33 -13.91
C ALA A 120 42.17 20.84 -14.05
N VAL A 121 41.53 21.50 -15.02
CA VAL A 121 41.59 22.97 -15.18
C VAL A 121 41.07 23.69 -13.94
N MET A 122 39.95 23.23 -13.37
CA MET A 122 39.40 23.78 -12.12
C MET A 122 40.34 23.54 -10.91
N GLN A 123 41.04 22.41 -10.84
CA GLN A 123 42.05 22.14 -9.81
C GLN A 123 43.26 23.07 -9.96
N GLN A 124 43.77 23.29 -11.17
CA GLN A 124 44.87 24.22 -11.44
C GLN A 124 44.50 25.67 -11.06
N GLN A 125 43.29 26.12 -11.42
CA GLN A 125 42.76 27.43 -11.00
C GLN A 125 42.68 27.56 -9.47
N VAL A 126 42.16 26.54 -8.77
CA VAL A 126 42.13 26.54 -7.30
C VAL A 126 43.55 26.54 -6.71
N GLN A 127 44.50 25.81 -7.28
CA GLN A 127 45.89 25.79 -6.83
C GLN A 127 46.55 27.17 -6.97
N ALA A 128 46.43 27.80 -8.14
CA ALA A 128 47.00 29.12 -8.41
C ALA A 128 46.42 30.22 -7.50
N GLU A 129 45.14 30.14 -7.13
CA GLU A 129 44.51 31.10 -6.21
C GLU A 129 44.76 30.77 -4.74
N VAL A 130 44.88 29.50 -4.35
CA VAL A 130 45.24 29.10 -2.98
C VAL A 130 46.67 29.54 -2.64
N LEU A 131 47.61 29.46 -3.57
CA LEU A 131 48.99 29.96 -3.41
C LEU A 131 49.08 31.49 -3.21
N LYS A 132 48.03 32.25 -3.53
CA LYS A 132 47.95 33.71 -3.31
C LYS A 132 47.33 34.09 -1.98
N LEU A 133 46.85 33.14 -1.18
CA LEU A 133 46.22 33.43 0.11
C LEU A 133 47.30 33.79 1.14
N PRO A 134 47.28 35.00 1.73
CA PRO A 134 48.22 35.33 2.80
C PRO A 134 47.90 34.52 4.08
N PRO A 135 48.91 34.26 4.94
CA PRO A 135 48.72 33.55 6.20
C PRO A 135 47.54 34.09 7.03
N ALA A 136 46.84 33.18 7.70
CA ALA A 136 45.65 33.48 8.47
C ALA A 136 45.36 32.38 9.49
N ASP A 137 44.53 32.71 10.48
CA ASP A 137 43.93 31.73 11.38
C ASP A 137 43.06 30.71 10.63
N LEU A 138 42.77 29.59 11.30
CA LEU A 138 42.03 28.46 10.74
C LEU A 138 40.62 28.83 10.24
N HIS A 139 39.95 29.80 10.88
CA HIS A 139 38.59 30.19 10.56
C HIS A 139 38.56 31.15 9.35
N THR A 140 39.42 32.15 9.35
CA THR A 140 39.61 33.06 8.21
C THR A 140 40.08 32.30 6.97
N LEU A 141 41.01 31.36 7.13
CA LEU A 141 41.48 30.49 6.06
C LEU A 141 40.35 29.60 5.53
N HIS A 142 39.56 28.98 6.42
CA HIS A 142 38.38 28.20 6.02
C HIS A 142 37.38 29.03 5.20
N GLU A 143 37.10 30.27 5.61
CA GLU A 143 36.15 31.11 4.89
C GLU A 143 36.70 31.55 3.52
N ARG A 144 37.97 32.00 3.45
CA ARG A 144 38.64 32.37 2.19
C ARG A 144 38.61 31.22 1.19
N ILE A 145 39.06 30.03 1.60
CA ILE A 145 39.05 28.83 0.76
C ILE A 145 37.61 28.46 0.36
N ASN A 146 36.64 28.52 1.29
CA ASN A 146 35.25 28.22 0.95
C ASN A 146 34.68 29.18 -0.11
N ARG A 147 34.93 30.49 0.00
CA ARG A 147 34.52 31.50 -0.99
C ARG A 147 35.14 31.21 -2.37
N LEU A 148 36.44 30.91 -2.42
CA LEU A 148 37.20 30.56 -3.62
C LEU A 148 36.64 29.30 -4.30
N LEU A 149 36.45 28.22 -3.54
CA LEU A 149 35.84 26.98 -4.03
C LEU A 149 34.38 27.18 -4.49
N CYS A 150 33.64 28.11 -3.89
CA CYS A 150 32.30 28.50 -4.37
C CYS A 150 32.33 29.26 -5.69
N GLN A 151 33.38 30.03 -5.98
CA GLN A 151 33.57 30.72 -7.25
C GLN A 151 33.98 29.74 -8.36
N ALA A 152 35.00 28.90 -8.10
CA ALA A 152 35.49 27.92 -9.06
C ALA A 152 34.39 26.96 -9.55
N VAL A 153 33.55 26.43 -8.64
CA VAL A 153 32.39 25.59 -9.04
C VAL A 153 31.36 26.35 -9.87
N LYS A 154 31.10 27.63 -9.59
CA LYS A 154 30.15 28.44 -10.38
C LYS A 154 30.67 28.73 -11.79
N GLN A 155 31.98 28.95 -11.93
CA GLN A 155 32.65 29.23 -13.20
C GLN A 155 32.75 27.96 -14.06
N ALA A 156 33.25 26.85 -13.50
CA ALA A 156 33.40 25.60 -14.23
C ALA A 156 32.07 24.90 -14.51
N PHE A 157 31.12 24.91 -13.56
CA PHE A 157 29.84 24.20 -13.67
C PHE A 157 28.64 25.14 -13.48
N PRO A 158 28.43 26.14 -14.38
CA PRO A 158 27.37 27.12 -14.24
C PRO A 158 25.97 26.48 -14.21
N ALA A 159 25.04 27.14 -13.52
CA ALA A 159 23.70 26.60 -13.23
C ALA A 159 22.83 26.46 -14.48
N LYS A 160 22.90 25.31 -15.16
CA LYS A 160 22.01 24.99 -16.28
C LYS A 160 20.56 24.93 -15.81
N ARG A 161 19.65 25.58 -16.56
CA ARG A 161 18.21 25.46 -16.36
C ARG A 161 17.81 23.99 -16.55
N ALA A 162 17.26 23.36 -15.50
CA ALA A 162 16.94 21.94 -15.51
C ALA A 162 16.13 21.56 -16.77
N PRO A 163 16.57 20.57 -17.57
CA PRO A 163 15.95 20.26 -18.84
C PRO A 163 14.49 19.85 -18.64
N ASP A 164 13.61 20.36 -19.48
CA ASP A 164 12.18 20.08 -19.39
C ASP A 164 11.89 18.67 -19.92
N VAL A 165 12.01 17.67 -19.04
CA VAL A 165 11.82 16.24 -19.36
C VAL A 165 10.34 15.87 -19.63
N ARG A 166 9.44 16.85 -19.80
CA ARG A 166 8.08 16.61 -20.28
C ARG A 166 8.12 16.27 -21.78
N ILE A 167 7.32 15.29 -22.18
CA ILE A 167 7.22 14.88 -23.60
C ILE A 167 6.77 16.05 -24.49
N SER A 168 5.88 16.91 -23.98
CA SER A 168 5.46 18.18 -24.60
C SER A 168 6.58 19.19 -24.84
N ALA A 169 7.78 18.98 -24.28
CA ALA A 169 8.91 19.88 -24.38
C ALA A 169 10.02 19.37 -25.32
N ASN A 170 10.01 18.10 -25.71
CA ASN A 170 10.81 17.59 -26.83
C ASN A 170 10.46 18.37 -28.12
N ALA A 171 11.47 18.79 -28.88
CA ALA A 171 11.28 19.68 -30.03
C ALA A 171 10.45 19.02 -31.15
N GLY A 172 10.81 17.80 -31.56
CA GLY A 172 10.08 17.02 -32.56
C GLY A 172 8.63 16.75 -32.15
N TYR A 173 8.41 16.30 -30.92
CA TYR A 173 7.06 16.09 -30.40
C TYR A 173 6.23 17.38 -30.34
N ARG A 174 6.84 18.52 -29.98
CA ARG A 174 6.16 19.82 -30.01
C ARG A 174 5.85 20.27 -31.46
N ALA A 175 6.69 19.96 -32.44
CA ALA A 175 6.42 20.22 -33.85
C ALA A 175 5.24 19.36 -34.35
N SER A 176 5.32 18.03 -34.18
CA SER A 176 4.26 17.09 -34.55
C SER A 176 2.95 17.39 -33.83
N ALA A 177 2.98 17.80 -32.55
CA ALA A 177 1.79 18.20 -31.81
C ALA A 177 1.16 19.48 -32.38
N ARG A 178 1.96 20.50 -32.71
CA ARG A 178 1.45 21.73 -33.36
C ARG A 178 0.81 21.42 -34.71
N HIS A 179 1.42 20.55 -35.52
CA HIS A 179 0.87 20.11 -36.80
C HIS A 179 -0.45 19.33 -36.65
N VAL A 180 -0.56 18.43 -35.66
CA VAL A 180 -1.83 17.76 -35.34
C VAL A 180 -2.91 18.75 -34.92
N TRP A 181 -2.57 19.79 -34.15
CA TRP A 181 -3.53 20.80 -33.73
C TRP A 181 -3.89 21.81 -34.83
N SER A 182 -3.00 22.10 -35.79
CA SER A 182 -3.37 22.88 -36.98
C SER A 182 -4.30 22.09 -37.90
N LEU A 183 -3.99 20.81 -38.18
CA LEU A 183 -4.89 19.92 -38.92
C LEU A 183 -6.26 19.79 -38.22
N TYR A 184 -6.29 19.70 -36.89
CA TYR A 184 -7.55 19.72 -36.12
C TYR A 184 -8.32 21.05 -36.29
N ALA A 185 -7.62 22.19 -36.27
CA ALA A 185 -8.24 23.49 -36.49
C ALA A 185 -8.80 23.60 -37.93
N ASP A 186 -8.07 23.15 -38.94
CA ASP A 186 -8.48 23.20 -40.34
C ASP A 186 -9.60 22.20 -40.67
N MET A 187 -9.66 21.08 -39.95
CA MET A 187 -10.81 20.17 -39.90
C MET A 187 -12.03 20.80 -39.18
N LYS A 188 -11.83 21.68 -38.20
CA LYS A 188 -12.92 22.37 -37.46
C LYS A 188 -13.36 23.72 -38.06
N ARG A 189 -12.60 24.29 -39.00
CA ARG A 189 -12.90 25.54 -39.71
C ARG A 189 -13.95 25.43 -40.83
N ALA A 190 -14.38 24.21 -41.18
CA ALA A 190 -15.34 24.00 -42.26
C ALA A 190 -16.74 24.57 -41.91
N ARG A 191 -17.26 25.41 -42.81
CA ARG A 191 -18.68 25.82 -42.93
C ARG A 191 -19.05 25.70 -44.42
N ILE A 192 -20.31 25.39 -44.71
CA ILE A 192 -20.84 25.07 -46.07
C ILE A 192 -20.31 23.70 -46.59
N ALA A 193 -21.20 22.90 -47.18
CA ALA A 193 -21.04 21.46 -47.41
C ALA A 193 -21.31 21.05 -48.88
N THR A 194 -20.50 21.55 -49.83
CA THR A 194 -20.49 21.05 -51.21
C THR A 194 -19.67 19.77 -51.36
N VAL A 195 -19.92 18.96 -52.40
CA VAL A 195 -19.26 17.64 -52.60
C VAL A 195 -17.72 17.74 -52.59
N GLY A 196 -17.14 18.71 -53.29
CA GLY A 196 -15.69 18.95 -53.26
C GLY A 196 -15.16 19.34 -51.87
N ARG A 197 -15.96 20.07 -51.06
CA ARG A 197 -15.62 20.36 -49.66
C ARG A 197 -15.77 19.15 -48.76
N ILE A 198 -16.71 18.24 -49.03
CA ILE A 198 -16.85 16.95 -48.32
C ILE A 198 -15.62 16.08 -48.57
N LEU A 199 -15.16 15.94 -49.81
CA LEU A 199 -13.92 15.22 -50.13
C LEU A 199 -12.67 15.90 -49.52
N GLN A 200 -12.60 17.23 -49.55
CA GLN A 200 -11.54 17.98 -48.87
C GLN A 200 -11.57 17.78 -47.35
N GLN A 201 -12.75 17.72 -46.74
CA GLN A 201 -12.95 17.50 -45.31
C GLN A 201 -12.63 16.05 -44.90
N TRP A 202 -12.96 15.06 -45.74
CA TRP A 202 -12.53 13.68 -45.57
C TRP A 202 -11.00 13.59 -45.61
N ARG A 203 -10.35 14.18 -46.63
CA ARG A 203 -8.88 14.27 -46.71
C ARG A 203 -8.27 14.94 -45.47
N ARG A 204 -8.84 16.05 -44.98
CA ARG A 204 -8.39 16.72 -43.73
C ARG A 204 -8.56 15.83 -42.50
N THR A 205 -9.66 15.08 -42.41
CA THR A 205 -9.93 14.14 -41.31
C THR A 205 -8.95 12.98 -41.33
N THR A 206 -8.71 12.37 -42.50
CA THR A 206 -7.72 11.29 -42.67
C THR A 206 -6.29 11.76 -42.35
N LEU A 207 -5.90 12.96 -42.80
CA LEU A 207 -4.60 13.56 -42.44
C LEU A 207 -4.50 13.83 -40.93
N PHE A 208 -5.53 14.38 -40.30
CA PHE A 208 -5.57 14.55 -38.84
C PHE A 208 -5.46 13.21 -38.12
N GLU A 209 -6.13 12.15 -38.58
CA GLU A 209 -6.02 10.82 -37.99
C GLU A 209 -4.63 10.21 -38.15
N GLN A 210 -4.03 10.29 -39.33
CA GLN A 210 -2.67 9.82 -39.61
C GLN A 210 -1.66 10.53 -38.72
N ALA A 211 -1.70 11.87 -38.69
CA ALA A 211 -0.84 12.68 -37.83
C ALA A 211 -1.09 12.41 -36.34
N SER A 212 -2.35 12.18 -35.93
CA SER A 212 -2.72 11.83 -34.55
C SER A 212 -2.28 10.42 -34.16
N ARG A 213 -2.24 9.46 -35.09
CA ARG A 213 -1.63 8.13 -34.91
C ARG A 213 -0.11 8.27 -34.74
N ALA A 214 0.56 8.97 -35.65
CA ALA A 214 2.00 9.23 -35.59
C ALA A 214 2.42 9.95 -34.30
N LEU A 215 1.68 10.97 -33.85
CA LEU A 215 1.94 11.65 -32.58
C LEU A 215 1.78 10.70 -31.37
N ARG A 216 0.83 9.77 -31.41
CA ARG A 216 0.68 8.72 -30.39
C ARG A 216 1.81 7.68 -30.45
N GLU A 217 2.40 7.43 -31.62
CA GLU A 217 3.60 6.59 -31.86
C GLU A 217 4.86 7.22 -31.28
N GLN A 218 5.17 8.44 -31.70
CA GLN A 218 6.28 9.26 -31.22
C GLN A 218 6.21 9.44 -29.69
N SER A 219 5.00 9.64 -29.14
CA SER A 219 4.76 9.64 -27.68
C SER A 219 5.03 8.31 -26.98
N ARG A 220 4.94 7.17 -27.68
CA ARG A 220 5.29 5.84 -27.16
C ARG A 220 6.81 5.62 -27.22
N GLN A 221 7.44 5.92 -28.36
CA GLN A 221 8.89 5.84 -28.57
C GLN A 221 9.67 6.70 -27.56
N ILE A 222 9.29 7.97 -27.35
CA ILE A 222 9.94 8.85 -26.36
C ILE A 222 9.79 8.31 -24.92
N LYS A 223 8.64 7.70 -24.58
CA LYS A 223 8.45 7.05 -23.26
C LYS A 223 9.29 5.78 -23.11
N GLN A 224 9.48 5.03 -24.20
CA GLN A 224 10.28 3.81 -24.23
C GLN A 224 11.76 4.13 -24.00
N ALA A 225 12.35 5.04 -24.79
CA ALA A 225 13.74 5.45 -24.63
C ALA A 225 14.03 6.02 -23.22
N ALA A 226 13.19 6.96 -22.75
CA ALA A 226 13.31 7.55 -21.41
C ALA A 226 12.99 6.58 -20.25
N PHE A 227 12.59 5.34 -20.55
CA PHE A 227 12.43 4.26 -19.58
C PHE A 227 13.56 3.22 -19.69
N GLN A 228 14.00 2.86 -20.89
CA GLN A 228 15.17 2.01 -21.13
C GLN A 228 16.41 2.60 -20.48
N GLU A 229 16.63 3.90 -20.62
CA GLU A 229 17.75 4.60 -19.97
C GLU A 229 17.69 4.50 -18.44
N LYS A 230 16.49 4.53 -17.84
CA LYS A 230 16.33 4.31 -16.39
C LYS A 230 16.57 2.87 -15.96
N LEU A 231 16.42 1.90 -16.86
CA LEU A 231 16.80 0.52 -16.59
C LEU A 231 18.31 0.37 -16.63
N ARG A 232 18.97 0.87 -17.69
CA ARG A 232 20.43 0.86 -17.85
C ARG A 232 21.13 1.41 -16.59
N VAL A 233 20.77 2.62 -16.16
CA VAL A 233 21.36 3.25 -14.97
C VAL A 233 20.94 2.54 -13.66
N ALA A 234 19.81 1.83 -13.61
CA ALA A 234 19.45 1.00 -12.45
C ALA A 234 20.22 -0.32 -12.38
N GLU A 235 20.57 -0.88 -13.53
CA GLU A 235 21.35 -2.12 -13.67
C GLU A 235 22.82 -1.85 -13.37
N GLU A 236 23.39 -0.76 -13.91
CA GLU A 236 24.72 -0.26 -13.56
C GLU A 236 24.83 0.07 -12.07
N ALA A 237 23.83 0.76 -11.50
CA ALA A 237 23.78 1.01 -10.06
C ALA A 237 23.62 -0.26 -9.22
N ALA A 238 22.95 -1.31 -9.73
CA ALA A 238 22.84 -2.58 -9.03
C ALA A 238 24.17 -3.37 -9.07
N GLN A 239 24.83 -3.40 -10.23
CA GLN A 239 26.13 -4.06 -10.43
C GLN A 239 27.24 -3.38 -9.62
N ALA A 240 27.29 -2.04 -9.60
CA ALA A 240 28.23 -1.27 -8.79
C ALA A 240 27.87 -1.21 -7.28
N GLY A 241 26.79 -1.87 -6.86
CA GLY A 241 26.32 -1.86 -5.46
C GLY A 241 25.78 -0.52 -4.96
N ASP A 242 25.54 0.47 -5.84
CA ASP A 242 24.95 1.76 -5.50
C ASP A 242 23.45 1.66 -5.23
N GLN A 243 23.14 1.16 -4.03
CA GLN A 243 21.80 1.14 -3.45
C GLN A 243 21.13 2.53 -3.42
N ARG A 244 21.89 3.64 -3.42
CA ARG A 244 21.31 5.00 -3.39
C ARG A 244 20.75 5.38 -4.75
N THR A 245 21.49 5.15 -5.84
CA THR A 245 21.01 5.40 -7.20
C THR A 245 19.90 4.43 -7.56
N LEU A 246 20.04 3.14 -7.24
CA LEU A 246 18.97 2.14 -7.37
C LEU A 246 17.69 2.58 -6.63
N HIS A 247 17.78 2.96 -5.35
CA HIS A 247 16.62 3.45 -4.59
C HIS A 247 16.06 4.77 -5.15
N GLY A 248 16.90 5.64 -5.69
CA GLY A 248 16.49 6.87 -6.39
C GLY A 248 15.65 6.55 -7.63
N ILE A 249 16.10 5.59 -8.45
CA ILE A 249 15.40 5.16 -9.66
C ILE A 249 14.10 4.44 -9.30
N VAL A 250 14.12 3.50 -8.35
CA VAL A 250 12.89 2.86 -7.82
C VAL A 250 11.87 3.91 -7.40
N ARG A 251 12.28 4.95 -6.66
CA ARG A 251 11.40 6.06 -6.27
C ARG A 251 10.87 6.88 -7.45
N SER A 252 11.58 6.91 -8.58
CA SER A 252 11.13 7.52 -9.84
C SER A 252 10.19 6.62 -10.66
N LEU A 253 10.21 5.31 -10.42
CA LEU A 253 9.39 4.29 -11.07
C LEU A 253 8.10 3.99 -10.27
N THR A 254 8.13 4.12 -8.94
CA THR A 254 6.92 4.09 -8.11
C THR A 254 6.00 5.27 -8.46
N PRO A 255 4.66 5.12 -8.38
CA PRO A 255 3.74 6.24 -8.47
C PRO A 255 4.15 7.34 -7.48
N SER A 256 4.25 8.58 -7.97
CA SER A 256 4.72 9.70 -7.14
C SER A 256 3.78 9.91 -5.96
N HIS A 257 4.20 9.43 -4.78
CA HIS A 257 3.72 9.94 -3.51
C HIS A 257 3.95 11.45 -3.57
N ARG A 258 2.85 12.22 -3.69
CA ARG A 258 2.89 13.70 -3.69
C ARG A 258 3.89 14.11 -2.60
N LYS A 259 4.94 14.87 -2.95
CA LYS A 259 5.85 15.45 -1.96
C LYS A 259 4.95 16.20 -0.98
N LEU A 260 4.71 15.61 0.20
CA LEU A 260 3.90 16.23 1.23
C LEU A 260 4.63 17.51 1.58
N PHE A 261 4.05 18.63 1.17
CA PHE A 261 4.58 19.95 1.48
C PHE A 261 4.33 20.14 2.97
N SER A 262 5.26 19.62 3.77
CA SER A 262 5.21 19.74 5.21
C SER A 262 5.38 21.21 5.54
N ARG A 263 4.25 21.83 5.85
CA ARG A 263 4.21 22.90 6.83
C ARG A 263 3.87 22.20 8.13
N LEU A 264 4.70 22.42 9.14
CA LEU A 264 4.42 21.92 10.47
C LEU A 264 3.07 22.45 10.95
N ARG A 265 2.45 21.69 11.85
CA ARG A 265 1.25 22.10 12.55
C ARG A 265 1.53 22.27 14.04
N ASN A 266 0.81 23.18 14.68
CA ASN A 266 0.64 23.12 16.13
C ASN A 266 -0.37 22.02 16.49
N ASP A 267 -0.62 21.82 17.78
CA ASP A 267 -1.48 20.74 18.25
C ASP A 267 -2.98 20.98 17.93
N ASP A 268 -3.42 22.23 17.75
CA ASP A 268 -4.74 22.57 17.15
C ASP A 268 -4.88 22.12 15.68
N GLY A 269 -3.79 21.69 15.05
CA GLY A 269 -3.74 21.38 13.62
C GLY A 269 -3.60 22.60 12.69
N LYS A 270 -3.46 23.83 13.23
CA LYS A 270 -3.20 25.06 12.45
C LYS A 270 -1.80 24.98 11.84
N LEU A 271 -1.60 25.57 10.66
CA LEU A 271 -0.29 25.59 9.98
C LEU A 271 0.61 26.67 10.60
N LEU A 272 1.84 26.32 10.97
CA LEU A 272 2.84 27.28 11.41
C LEU A 272 3.27 28.22 10.27
N SER A 273 3.52 29.48 10.59
CA SER A 273 4.28 30.41 9.75
C SER A 273 5.77 30.01 9.71
N LYS A 274 6.58 30.70 8.90
CA LYS A 274 8.00 30.39 8.80
C LYS A 274 8.84 30.78 10.02
N ALA A 275 8.44 31.80 10.77
CA ALA A 275 9.09 32.14 12.04
C ALA A 275 8.77 31.06 13.10
N GLU A 276 7.49 30.69 13.23
CA GLU A 276 7.04 29.64 14.16
C GLU A 276 7.61 28.26 13.79
N GLU A 277 7.70 27.93 12.50
CA GLU A 277 8.30 26.68 12.02
C GLU A 277 9.78 26.59 12.40
N ALA A 278 10.56 27.67 12.22
CA ALA A 278 11.95 27.72 12.67
C ALA A 278 12.10 27.68 14.20
N LYS A 279 11.23 28.41 14.92
CA LYS A 279 11.24 28.42 16.39
C LYS A 279 10.90 27.05 16.97
N ALA A 280 9.77 26.45 16.60
CA ALA A 280 9.34 25.14 17.11
C ALA A 280 10.37 24.03 16.81
N LEU A 281 11.05 24.09 15.66
CA LEU A 281 12.16 23.19 15.33
C LEU A 281 13.35 23.32 16.30
N ALA A 282 13.74 24.56 16.64
CA ALA A 282 14.80 24.81 17.61
C ALA A 282 14.37 24.46 19.04
N ASP A 283 13.12 24.74 19.42
CA ASP A 283 12.59 24.44 20.76
C ASP A 283 12.47 22.92 21.00
N GLN A 284 12.04 22.14 20.00
CA GLN A 284 12.11 20.67 20.06
C GLN A 284 13.55 20.16 20.22
N GLY A 285 14.50 20.79 19.50
CA GLY A 285 15.91 20.47 19.62
C GLY A 285 16.45 20.77 21.01
N ARG A 286 16.11 21.94 21.58
CA ARG A 286 16.47 22.35 22.94
C ARG A 286 15.94 21.34 23.98
N ALA A 287 14.67 20.95 23.89
CA ALA A 287 14.04 19.90 24.70
C ALA A 287 14.54 18.46 24.46
N THR A 288 15.68 18.31 23.77
CA THR A 288 16.36 17.02 23.54
C THR A 288 17.86 17.12 23.80
N TYR A 289 18.54 18.11 23.21
CA TYR A 289 20.00 18.26 23.29
C TYR A 289 20.47 19.32 24.31
N ALA A 290 19.55 19.99 25.02
CA ALA A 290 19.87 20.98 26.05
C ALA A 290 19.07 20.73 27.35
N LEU A 291 19.17 19.50 27.86
CA LEU A 291 18.50 18.99 29.07
C LEU A 291 19.43 18.87 30.29
N PHE A 292 20.73 18.70 30.06
CA PHE A 292 21.76 18.55 31.10
C PHE A 292 22.84 19.63 30.93
N PRO A 293 23.61 20.00 31.97
CA PRO A 293 24.76 20.88 31.81
C PRO A 293 25.80 20.28 30.84
N ASP A 294 26.48 21.13 30.08
CA ASP A 294 27.60 20.71 29.23
C ASP A 294 28.87 20.53 30.09
N LEU A 295 29.83 19.75 29.59
CA LEU A 295 31.15 19.69 30.20
C LEU A 295 31.92 20.99 29.84
N PRO A 296 32.35 21.82 30.81
CA PRO A 296 33.12 23.03 30.54
C PRO A 296 34.52 22.69 30.01
N LEU A 297 35.09 23.55 29.16
CA LEU A 297 36.44 23.37 28.63
C LEU A 297 37.50 23.66 29.71
N SER A 298 38.47 22.75 29.83
CA SER A 298 39.64 22.88 30.71
C SER A 298 40.70 23.82 30.11
N GLY A 299 40.42 25.12 30.06
CA GLY A 299 41.41 26.16 29.70
C GLY A 299 41.93 26.09 28.25
N PRO A 300 43.22 26.38 28.00
CA PRO A 300 43.87 26.21 26.70
C PRO A 300 44.22 24.73 26.40
N MET A 301 44.82 24.45 25.25
CA MET A 301 45.31 23.13 24.86
C MET A 301 46.48 22.69 25.77
N THR A 302 46.35 21.58 26.50
CA THR A 302 47.42 21.07 27.39
C THR A 302 48.49 20.28 26.65
N GLN A 303 48.08 19.58 25.60
CA GLN A 303 48.92 18.86 24.64
C GLN A 303 48.55 19.31 23.23
N GLU A 304 49.49 19.26 22.29
CA GLU A 304 49.23 19.67 20.92
C GLU A 304 48.63 18.55 20.05
N LEU A 305 47.65 18.89 19.20
CA LEU A 305 47.20 17.98 18.16
C LEU A 305 47.99 18.28 16.88
N GLN A 306 48.90 17.37 16.53
CA GLN A 306 49.73 17.46 15.33
C GLN A 306 49.19 16.52 14.22
N PRO A 307 48.24 16.96 13.36
CA PRO A 307 47.84 16.22 12.17
C PRO A 307 48.87 16.37 11.04
N SER A 308 49.17 15.27 10.36
CA SER A 308 49.98 15.27 9.14
C SER A 308 49.18 15.75 7.93
N ASP A 309 49.87 16.30 6.92
CA ASP A 309 49.26 16.74 5.67
C ASP A 309 48.64 15.56 4.90
N ALA A 310 49.22 14.36 5.05
CA ALA A 310 48.70 13.11 4.54
C ALA A 310 47.35 12.71 5.18
N GLU A 311 47.20 12.81 6.51
CA GLU A 311 45.91 12.58 7.19
C GLU A 311 44.83 13.55 6.70
N VAL A 312 45.16 14.84 6.58
CA VAL A 312 44.21 15.87 6.12
C VAL A 312 43.81 15.62 4.66
N THR A 313 44.79 15.38 3.78
CA THR A 313 44.58 14.99 2.37
C THR A 313 43.65 13.78 2.27
N ALA A 314 43.96 12.70 2.98
CA ALA A 314 43.17 11.47 2.98
C ALA A 314 41.72 11.72 3.48
N GLN A 315 41.52 12.56 4.49
CA GLN A 315 40.19 12.87 5.02
C GLN A 315 39.34 13.78 4.13
N PHE A 316 39.95 14.58 3.26
CA PHE A 316 39.30 15.27 2.14
C PHE A 316 39.02 14.32 0.96
N ALA A 317 40.00 13.49 0.55
CA ALA A 317 39.83 12.49 -0.51
C ALA A 317 38.73 11.45 -0.20
N ALA A 318 38.58 11.08 1.07
CA ALA A 318 37.53 10.20 1.57
C ALA A 318 36.12 10.83 1.64
N LEU A 319 35.95 12.11 1.26
CA LEU A 319 34.63 12.74 1.19
C LEU A 319 33.79 12.13 0.06
N LYS A 320 32.54 11.77 0.39
CA LYS A 320 31.58 11.26 -0.60
C LYS A 320 30.95 12.43 -1.36
N ALA A 321 31.51 12.78 -2.52
CA ALA A 321 31.17 13.93 -3.37
C ALA A 321 29.66 14.25 -3.44
N GLY A 322 28.80 13.25 -3.65
CA GLY A 322 27.34 13.40 -3.70
C GLY A 322 26.61 13.63 -2.36
N LYS A 323 27.29 13.92 -1.26
CA LYS A 323 26.69 14.29 0.04
C LYS A 323 26.28 15.77 0.10
N ALA A 324 25.52 16.13 1.12
CA ALA A 324 25.12 17.51 1.39
C ALA A 324 26.07 18.20 2.40
N VAL A 325 26.13 19.51 2.27
CA VAL A 325 26.85 20.49 3.09
C VAL A 325 25.87 21.66 3.39
N PRO A 326 26.17 22.59 4.32
CA PRO A 326 25.41 23.84 4.46
C PRO A 326 25.28 24.61 3.13
N SER A 327 24.23 25.41 2.97
CA SER A 327 23.87 26.04 1.68
C SER A 327 24.87 27.06 1.14
N HIS A 328 25.72 27.60 2.00
CA HIS A 328 26.79 28.56 1.70
C HIS A 328 28.18 27.92 1.61
N ILE A 329 28.28 26.60 1.81
CA ILE A 329 29.54 25.85 1.77
C ILE A 329 29.70 25.17 0.41
N ALA A 330 30.90 25.25 -0.18
CA ALA A 330 31.19 24.69 -1.49
C ALA A 330 30.93 23.16 -1.53
N PRO A 331 30.44 22.60 -2.65
CA PRO A 331 29.99 21.21 -2.70
C PRO A 331 31.10 20.22 -2.37
N ALA A 332 30.80 19.18 -1.58
CA ALA A 332 31.79 18.17 -1.13
C ALA A 332 32.56 17.45 -2.27
N ALA A 333 32.15 17.61 -3.53
CA ALA A 333 32.88 17.19 -4.72
C ALA A 333 34.19 17.98 -4.93
N ILE A 334 34.18 19.32 -4.85
CA ILE A 334 35.39 20.12 -5.13
C ILE A 334 36.45 19.94 -4.03
N TRP A 335 36.03 19.89 -2.77
CA TRP A 335 36.90 19.55 -1.63
C TRP A 335 37.53 18.16 -1.75
N LYS A 336 36.89 17.20 -2.43
CA LYS A 336 37.49 15.88 -2.70
C LYS A 336 38.62 16.00 -3.73
N VAL A 337 38.37 16.62 -4.89
CA VAL A 337 39.36 16.65 -5.98
C VAL A 337 40.51 17.60 -5.70
N CYS A 338 40.28 18.70 -5.00
CA CYS A 338 41.34 19.60 -4.53
C CYS A 338 42.04 19.08 -3.26
N SER A 339 41.84 17.82 -2.85
CA SER A 339 42.35 17.30 -1.57
C SER A 339 43.87 17.41 -1.41
N GLY A 340 44.66 17.17 -2.47
CA GLY A 340 46.12 17.35 -2.43
C GLY A 340 46.58 18.81 -2.33
N ILE A 341 45.77 19.77 -2.80
CA ILE A 341 46.04 21.22 -2.68
C ILE A 341 45.66 21.70 -1.28
N LEU A 342 44.49 21.27 -0.78
CA LEU A 342 43.91 21.68 0.48
C LEU A 342 44.52 20.95 1.70
N GLY A 343 45.15 19.80 1.48
CA GLY A 343 45.73 18.93 2.50
C GLY A 343 46.80 19.64 3.34
N PRO A 344 47.92 20.07 2.73
CA PRO A 344 48.99 20.79 3.44
C PRO A 344 48.50 22.08 4.09
N VAL A 345 47.73 22.88 3.34
CA VAL A 345 47.23 24.19 3.77
C VAL A 345 46.35 24.10 5.02
N PHE A 346 45.46 23.10 5.11
CA PHE A 346 44.71 22.86 6.35
C PHE A 346 45.51 22.08 7.40
N GLY A 347 46.50 21.28 7.01
CA GLY A 347 47.41 20.60 7.94
C GLY A 347 48.18 21.59 8.80
N GLU A 348 48.89 22.53 8.18
CA GLU A 348 49.60 23.60 8.87
C GLU A 348 48.66 24.43 9.77
N ALA A 349 47.52 24.85 9.24
CA ALA A 349 46.55 25.64 10.00
C ALA A 349 45.97 24.87 11.21
N PHE A 350 45.73 23.55 11.10
CA PHE A 350 45.35 22.73 12.26
C PHE A 350 46.49 22.58 13.27
N ARG A 351 47.73 22.35 12.82
CA ARG A 351 48.92 22.27 13.71
C ARG A 351 49.11 23.55 14.51
N HIS A 352 48.96 24.71 13.86
CA HIS A 352 49.04 26.01 14.52
C HIS A 352 47.88 26.24 15.51
N HIS A 353 46.64 25.97 15.09
CA HIS A 353 45.44 26.22 15.90
C HIS A 353 45.33 25.33 17.15
N PHE A 354 45.85 24.10 17.07
CA PHE A 354 45.86 23.13 18.17
C PHE A 354 47.23 22.96 18.84
N LYS A 355 48.14 23.93 18.68
CA LYS A 355 49.41 23.98 19.42
C LYS A 355 49.17 24.12 20.92
N LYS A 356 50.05 23.56 21.74
CA LYS A 356 50.02 23.67 23.21
C LYS A 356 49.98 25.16 23.62
N GLY A 357 49.10 25.51 24.57
CA GLY A 357 48.88 26.89 25.02
C GLY A 357 47.87 27.71 24.19
N CYS A 358 47.59 27.33 22.93
CA CYS A 358 46.50 27.95 22.16
C CYS A 358 45.13 27.60 22.78
N THR A 359 44.10 28.41 22.57
CA THR A 359 42.75 28.10 23.10
C THR A 359 42.12 26.88 22.42
N GLY A 360 42.54 26.57 21.19
CA GLY A 360 42.00 25.50 20.34
C GLY A 360 40.51 25.68 19.97
N LEU A 361 39.88 26.81 20.32
CA LEU A 361 38.44 26.97 20.20
C LEU A 361 38.01 27.04 18.73
N LEU A 362 36.99 26.26 18.38
CA LEU A 362 36.37 26.27 17.06
C LEU A 362 35.03 27.02 17.13
N CYS A 363 34.65 27.71 16.07
CA CYS A 363 33.35 28.37 15.97
C CYS A 363 32.86 28.47 14.51
N GLY A 364 31.61 28.91 14.31
CA GLY A 364 31.01 29.00 12.97
C GLY A 364 30.97 27.65 12.27
N ASP A 365 31.26 27.59 10.97
CA ASP A 365 31.22 26.36 10.17
C ASP A 365 32.21 25.25 10.61
N LEU A 366 33.19 25.59 11.46
CA LEU A 366 34.10 24.61 12.06
C LEU A 366 33.45 23.81 13.21
N THR A 367 32.41 24.33 13.85
CA THR A 367 31.61 23.62 14.87
C THR A 367 30.20 23.29 14.42
N ASP A 368 29.52 24.27 13.80
CA ASP A 368 28.08 24.37 13.78
C ASP A 368 27.42 23.41 12.79
N ALA A 369 26.17 23.06 13.10
CA ALA A 369 25.41 22.07 12.36
C ALA A 369 24.16 22.73 11.76
N THR A 370 24.10 22.81 10.43
CA THR A 370 22.87 23.21 9.74
C THR A 370 21.90 22.03 9.74
N MET A 371 20.78 22.16 10.44
CA MET A 371 19.91 21.03 10.80
C MET A 371 18.91 20.71 9.68
N ALA A 372 19.13 19.58 9.01
CA ALA A 372 18.23 19.04 8.00
C ALA A 372 17.26 18.03 8.63
N MET A 373 15.96 18.30 8.55
CA MET A 373 14.93 17.43 9.13
C MET A 373 14.45 16.38 8.14
N LEU A 374 14.60 15.10 8.49
CA LEU A 374 14.06 13.97 7.70
C LEU A 374 12.82 13.36 8.36
N PRO A 375 11.76 13.00 7.61
CA PRO A 375 10.61 12.31 8.18
C PRO A 375 10.98 10.86 8.56
N LYS A 376 10.58 10.44 9.76
CA LYS A 376 10.70 9.06 10.24
C LYS A 376 9.89 8.11 9.32
N PRO A 377 10.39 6.91 8.99
CA PRO A 377 9.72 6.01 8.03
C PRO A 377 8.25 5.76 8.36
N ASN A 378 7.41 5.85 7.33
CA ASN A 378 5.94 5.67 7.39
C ASN A 378 5.18 6.63 8.33
N LYS A 379 5.81 7.65 8.92
CA LYS A 379 5.14 8.63 9.80
C LYS A 379 4.79 9.93 9.07
N PRO A 380 3.68 10.62 9.43
CA PRO A 380 3.26 11.85 8.77
C PRO A 380 4.23 13.00 9.07
N ALA A 381 4.84 13.54 8.02
CA ALA A 381 5.91 14.54 8.08
C ALA A 381 5.50 15.95 8.59
N HIS A 382 4.20 16.21 8.79
CA HIS A 382 3.68 17.49 9.30
C HIS A 382 3.63 17.56 10.84
N ILE A 383 3.89 16.42 11.52
CA ILE A 383 3.99 16.36 12.98
C ILE A 383 5.48 16.46 13.35
N LEU A 384 5.81 17.43 14.20
CA LEU A 384 7.19 17.76 14.60
C LEU A 384 7.91 16.57 15.25
N ALA A 385 7.24 15.82 16.13
CA ALA A 385 7.75 14.58 16.74
C ALA A 385 8.09 13.46 15.73
N ASN A 386 7.55 13.52 14.50
CA ASN A 386 7.80 12.55 13.44
C ASN A 386 8.98 12.90 12.53
N LEU A 387 9.71 13.98 12.82
CA LEU A 387 10.97 14.32 12.16
C LEU A 387 12.18 13.77 12.95
N ARG A 388 13.31 13.56 12.26
CA ARG A 388 14.64 13.25 12.81
C ARG A 388 15.62 14.33 12.33
N PRO A 389 16.32 15.02 13.23
CA PRO A 389 17.35 16.00 12.86
C PRO A 389 18.62 15.30 12.34
N ILE A 390 19.29 15.93 11.37
CA ILE A 390 20.65 15.57 10.93
C ILE A 390 21.45 16.86 10.73
N GLY A 391 22.60 16.96 11.38
CA GLY A 391 23.54 18.07 11.23
C GLY A 391 24.34 17.99 9.94
N LEU A 392 24.22 19.02 9.10
CA LEU A 392 25.13 19.27 7.99
C LEU A 392 26.27 20.16 8.50
N MET A 393 27.47 19.58 8.60
CA MET A 393 28.73 20.29 8.92
C MET A 393 29.53 20.58 7.64
N ALA A 394 30.48 21.52 7.70
CA ALA A 394 31.38 21.82 6.58
C ALA A 394 32.41 20.69 6.29
N PRO A 395 33.02 20.64 5.10
CA PRO A 395 34.07 19.68 4.76
C PRO A 395 35.32 19.74 5.66
N THR A 396 35.83 20.92 6.03
CA THR A 396 36.99 21.06 6.93
C THR A 396 36.71 20.46 8.31
N SER A 397 35.56 20.77 8.92
CA SER A 397 35.16 20.17 10.21
C SER A 397 34.84 18.67 10.10
N LYS A 398 34.39 18.19 8.93
CA LYS A 398 34.33 16.76 8.60
C LYS A 398 35.69 16.13 8.32
N ALA A 399 36.73 16.87 7.94
CA ALA A 399 38.08 16.35 7.79
C ALA A 399 38.69 16.11 9.19
N LEU A 400 38.69 17.15 10.04
CA LEU A 400 39.13 17.06 11.44
C LEU A 400 38.41 15.94 12.22
N ALA A 401 37.07 15.90 12.15
CA ALA A 401 36.27 14.83 12.76
C ALA A 401 36.55 13.42 12.17
N GLY A 402 37.26 13.34 11.04
CA GLY A 402 37.76 12.09 10.47
C GLY A 402 39.12 11.68 11.02
N ILE A 403 40.03 12.65 11.21
CA ILE A 403 41.35 12.44 11.84
C ILE A 403 41.15 11.94 13.28
N LEU A 404 40.36 12.67 14.08
CA LEU A 404 40.01 12.28 15.44
C LEU A 404 39.39 10.87 15.50
N LYS A 405 38.58 10.50 14.50
CA LYS A 405 37.95 9.19 14.41
C LYS A 405 38.94 8.07 14.07
N LEU A 406 39.97 8.31 13.26
CA LEU A 406 41.02 7.32 13.01
C LEU A 406 41.89 7.12 14.25
N ARG A 407 42.42 8.22 14.81
CA ARG A 407 43.25 8.19 16.02
C ARG A 407 42.52 7.55 17.21
N MET A 408 41.24 7.87 17.43
CA MET A 408 40.43 7.17 18.45
C MET A 408 40.19 5.69 18.13
N MET A 409 40.13 5.29 16.85
CA MET A 409 39.90 3.89 16.46
C MET A 409 41.12 2.99 16.67
N GLU A 410 42.34 3.53 16.55
CA GLU A 410 43.58 2.78 16.80
C GLU A 410 43.60 2.19 18.23
N TRP A 411 43.25 3.00 19.24
CA TRP A 411 43.11 2.57 20.64
C TRP A 411 41.84 1.74 20.89
N GLN A 412 40.75 2.03 20.18
CA GLN A 412 39.44 1.41 20.41
C GLN A 412 39.32 -0.01 19.83
N LEU A 413 40.02 -0.33 18.73
CA LEU A 413 39.86 -1.62 18.03
C LEU A 413 40.34 -2.84 18.84
N PRO A 414 41.53 -2.82 19.50
CA PRO A 414 41.97 -3.94 20.33
C PRO A 414 40.98 -4.27 21.46
N LEU A 415 40.49 -3.25 22.17
CA LEU A 415 39.56 -3.36 23.29
C LEU A 415 38.19 -3.96 22.90
N LEU A 416 37.84 -3.95 21.60
CA LEU A 416 36.54 -4.42 21.11
C LEU A 416 36.59 -5.79 20.43
N ARG A 417 37.76 -6.44 20.39
CA ARG A 417 37.96 -7.74 19.74
C ARG A 417 36.91 -8.77 20.18
N ASN A 418 36.75 -8.95 21.48
CA ASN A 418 35.81 -9.90 22.10
C ASN A 418 34.54 -9.20 22.65
N ARG A 419 34.25 -7.97 22.22
CA ARG A 419 33.07 -7.21 22.68
C ARG A 419 31.94 -7.27 21.64
N PRO A 420 30.68 -7.53 22.04
CA PRO A 420 29.53 -7.73 21.14
C PRO A 420 28.96 -6.43 20.55
N GLN A 421 29.82 -5.46 20.22
CA GLN A 421 29.51 -4.27 19.45
C GLN A 421 29.63 -4.61 17.94
N TYR A 422 28.53 -4.54 17.21
CA TYR A 422 28.48 -4.90 15.77
C TYR A 422 28.33 -3.69 14.83
N ALA A 423 27.88 -2.53 15.34
CA ALA A 423 27.73 -1.32 14.54
C ALA A 423 28.96 -0.41 14.59
N TYR A 424 29.17 0.34 13.50
CA TYR A 424 30.19 1.38 13.29
C TYR A 424 31.67 0.93 13.28
N LEU A 425 31.94 -0.33 13.59
CA LEU A 425 33.25 -0.97 13.46
C LEU A 425 33.51 -1.47 12.01
N PRO A 426 34.79 -1.60 11.60
CA PRO A 426 35.15 -2.26 10.35
C PRO A 426 34.86 -3.76 10.46
N ASN A 427 34.59 -4.41 9.32
CA ASN A 427 34.44 -5.87 9.21
C ASN A 427 33.43 -6.51 10.19
N ARG A 428 32.40 -5.73 10.58
CA ARG A 428 31.20 -6.18 11.30
C ARG A 428 29.96 -5.52 10.68
N GLY A 429 28.83 -6.21 10.66
CA GLY A 429 27.60 -5.75 10.03
C GLY A 429 26.32 -6.37 10.63
N THR A 430 25.18 -6.11 9.99
CA THR A 430 23.88 -6.56 10.52
C THR A 430 23.69 -8.07 10.43
N MET A 431 24.33 -8.74 9.47
CA MET A 431 24.24 -10.20 9.35
C MET A 431 24.94 -10.92 10.50
N ASP A 432 26.09 -10.43 10.95
CA ASP A 432 26.86 -11.06 12.03
C ASP A 432 26.08 -11.05 13.35
N ALA A 433 25.47 -9.90 13.69
CA ALA A 433 24.55 -9.76 14.82
C ALA A 433 23.30 -10.65 14.68
N LEU A 434 22.75 -10.78 13.46
CA LEU A 434 21.61 -11.66 13.20
C LEU A 434 21.98 -13.15 13.34
N PHE A 435 23.17 -13.58 12.90
CA PHE A 435 23.62 -14.96 13.12
C PHE A 435 23.81 -15.27 14.61
N ARG A 436 24.36 -14.34 15.41
CA ARG A 436 24.46 -14.53 16.88
C ARG A 436 23.09 -14.74 17.54
N ILE A 437 22.11 -13.90 17.21
CA ILE A 437 20.76 -13.98 17.79
C ILE A 437 20.02 -15.24 17.30
N HIS A 438 20.13 -15.60 16.02
CA HIS A 438 19.44 -16.79 15.51
C HIS A 438 20.13 -18.10 15.89
N LYS A 439 21.44 -18.12 16.14
CA LYS A 439 22.16 -19.21 16.83
C LYS A 439 21.47 -19.50 18.19
N HIS A 440 21.37 -18.50 19.06
CA HIS A 440 20.69 -18.64 20.36
C HIS A 440 19.24 -19.14 20.23
N VAL A 441 18.47 -18.61 19.26
CA VAL A 441 17.10 -19.06 19.02
C VAL A 441 17.04 -20.51 18.54
N LYS A 442 18.05 -21.01 17.84
CA LYS A 442 18.15 -22.43 17.43
C LYS A 442 18.50 -23.32 18.61
N GLU A 443 19.48 -22.91 19.41
CA GLU A 443 19.90 -23.60 20.64
C GLU A 443 18.74 -23.69 21.64
N ALA A 444 17.97 -22.61 21.82
CA ALA A 444 16.72 -22.60 22.59
C ALA A 444 15.68 -23.59 22.01
N VAL A 445 15.49 -23.61 20.69
CA VAL A 445 14.54 -24.52 20.03
C VAL A 445 14.97 -25.98 20.08
N GLU A 446 16.27 -26.26 20.09
CA GLU A 446 16.84 -27.60 20.28
C GLU A 446 16.69 -28.05 21.74
N LEU A 447 16.99 -27.17 22.71
CA LEU A 447 16.73 -27.36 24.14
C LEU A 447 15.23 -27.64 24.43
N PHE A 448 14.30 -26.95 23.77
CA PHE A 448 12.86 -27.25 23.88
C PHE A 448 12.44 -28.59 23.27
N ARG A 449 13.25 -29.19 22.39
CA ARG A 449 13.02 -30.54 21.87
C ARG A 449 13.65 -31.59 22.79
N SER A 450 14.91 -31.43 23.20
CA SER A 450 15.61 -32.40 24.04
C SER A 450 15.00 -32.54 25.43
N SER A 451 14.42 -31.47 25.99
CA SER A 451 13.68 -31.54 27.26
C SER A 451 12.30 -32.21 27.15
N ARG A 452 11.83 -32.57 25.94
CA ARG A 452 10.62 -33.37 25.73
C ARG A 452 11.01 -34.85 25.56
N VAL A 453 10.82 -35.63 26.61
CA VAL A 453 10.99 -37.09 26.52
C VAL A 453 9.83 -37.69 25.72
N THR A 454 10.14 -38.55 24.75
CA THR A 454 9.16 -39.29 23.95
C THR A 454 8.61 -40.48 24.74
N ARG A 455 7.49 -41.09 24.31
CA ARG A 455 6.94 -42.30 24.98
C ARG A 455 8.00 -43.41 25.12
N PHE A 456 8.80 -43.63 24.08
CA PHE A 456 9.93 -44.58 24.10
C PHE A 456 11.09 -44.14 25.01
N GLY A 457 11.36 -42.83 25.12
CA GLY A 457 12.34 -42.31 26.08
C GLY A 457 11.93 -42.56 27.54
N VAL A 458 10.64 -42.44 27.87
CA VAL A 458 10.11 -42.75 29.21
C VAL A 458 10.30 -44.24 29.52
N TYR A 459 10.01 -45.14 28.58
CA TYR A 459 10.29 -46.58 28.75
C TYR A 459 11.80 -46.89 28.89
N ARG A 460 12.68 -46.05 28.34
CA ARG A 460 14.15 -46.10 28.56
C ARG A 460 14.61 -45.32 29.81
N GLY A 461 13.71 -45.08 30.77
CA GLY A 461 14.02 -44.43 32.07
C GLY A 461 14.34 -42.93 32.00
N GLN A 462 14.23 -42.28 30.84
CA GLN A 462 14.55 -40.86 30.70
C GLN A 462 13.48 -40.00 31.40
N LYS A 463 13.91 -39.13 32.31
CA LYS A 463 13.01 -38.23 33.06
C LYS A 463 13.00 -36.83 32.42
N PRO A 464 11.83 -36.25 32.09
CA PRO A 464 11.76 -34.90 31.53
C PRO A 464 12.15 -33.85 32.58
N ARG A 465 12.86 -32.80 32.14
CA ARG A 465 13.26 -31.69 33.04
C ARG A 465 12.00 -31.00 33.63
N PRO A 466 11.99 -30.65 34.93
CA PRO A 466 10.83 -30.07 35.58
C PRO A 466 10.53 -28.65 35.06
N PHE A 467 11.58 -27.93 34.67
CA PHE A 467 11.55 -26.65 33.96
C PHE A 467 12.63 -26.63 32.86
N THR A 468 12.38 -25.90 31.79
CA THR A 468 13.34 -25.53 30.75
C THR A 468 12.79 -24.27 30.05
N GLY A 469 13.63 -23.30 29.73
CA GLY A 469 13.18 -22.02 29.18
C GLY A 469 14.21 -21.35 28.28
N ALA A 470 13.77 -20.29 27.60
CA ALA A 470 14.65 -19.26 27.08
C ALA A 470 13.99 -17.89 27.22
N LEU A 471 14.80 -16.85 27.42
CA LEU A 471 14.40 -15.46 27.58
C LEU A 471 15.28 -14.59 26.65
N SER A 472 14.71 -13.58 26.02
CA SER A 472 15.47 -12.55 25.30
C SER A 472 14.85 -11.17 25.51
N LEU A 473 15.72 -10.17 25.69
CA LEU A 473 15.37 -8.76 25.70
C LEU A 473 15.63 -8.16 24.32
N SER A 474 14.68 -7.37 23.81
CA SER A 474 14.89 -6.41 22.73
C SER A 474 14.64 -5.01 23.27
N LEU A 475 15.69 -4.21 23.43
CA LEU A 475 15.64 -2.87 24.01
C LEU A 475 15.29 -1.82 22.94
N ASP A 476 14.43 -0.85 23.27
CA ASP A 476 14.31 0.41 22.51
C ASP A 476 14.76 1.56 23.41
N LEU A 477 15.82 2.26 23.00
CA LEU A 477 16.32 3.45 23.69
C LEU A 477 15.71 4.73 23.09
N SER A 478 15.14 5.57 23.97
CA SER A 478 14.57 6.84 23.56
C SER A 478 15.67 7.87 23.29
N ARG A 479 15.98 8.11 22.01
CA ARG A 479 16.90 9.18 21.57
C ARG A 479 18.36 8.97 22.05
N ALA A 480 18.86 7.74 22.04
CA ALA A 480 20.16 7.33 22.60
C ALA A 480 21.36 8.24 22.26
N PHE A 481 21.58 8.51 20.97
CA PHE A 481 22.62 9.43 20.48
C PHE A 481 22.43 10.90 20.91
N ASP A 482 21.20 11.29 21.21
CA ASP A 482 20.82 12.67 21.49
C ASP A 482 20.86 12.98 22.98
N LEU A 483 20.74 11.96 23.84
CA LEU A 483 20.79 12.05 25.30
C LEU A 483 22.13 11.58 25.91
N THR A 484 23.14 11.27 25.08
CA THR A 484 24.45 10.81 25.57
C THR A 484 25.06 11.80 26.55
N ASP A 485 25.46 11.30 27.73
CA ASP A 485 26.11 12.04 28.80
C ASP A 485 27.54 12.42 28.38
N ARG A 486 27.80 13.71 28.16
CA ARG A 486 29.11 14.20 27.73
C ARG A 486 30.16 14.12 28.85
N PRO A 487 29.91 14.60 30.09
CA PRO A 487 30.81 14.35 31.21
C PRO A 487 31.24 12.89 31.35
N LYS A 488 30.29 11.93 31.37
CA LYS A 488 30.61 10.50 31.54
C LYS A 488 31.38 9.93 30.34
N LEU A 489 31.06 10.34 29.11
CA LEU A 489 31.81 9.98 27.90
C LEU A 489 33.25 10.51 27.91
N PHE A 490 33.45 11.80 28.18
CA PHE A 490 34.78 12.41 28.14
C PHE A 490 35.65 12.01 29.35
N GLN A 491 35.03 11.59 30.47
CA GLN A 491 35.77 10.91 31.52
C GLN A 491 36.23 9.51 31.09
N ALA A 492 35.34 8.68 30.54
CA ALA A 492 35.70 7.34 30.05
C ALA A 492 36.87 7.36 29.04
N LEU A 493 36.93 8.37 28.15
CA LEU A 493 38.08 8.55 27.25
C LEU A 493 39.42 8.73 27.98
N ARG A 494 39.43 9.40 29.14
CA ARG A 494 40.63 9.54 30.00
C ARG A 494 40.94 8.24 30.72
N ASP A 495 39.92 7.55 31.22
CA ASP A 495 40.05 6.28 31.93
C ASP A 495 40.67 5.20 31.02
N TYR A 496 40.31 5.20 29.72
CA TYR A 496 40.94 4.37 28.67
C TYR A 496 42.24 4.95 28.07
N GLN A 497 42.84 5.97 28.71
CA GLN A 497 44.13 6.56 28.34
C GLN A 497 44.22 7.08 26.88
N VAL A 498 43.09 7.49 26.29
CA VAL A 498 43.09 8.08 24.94
C VAL A 498 43.90 9.40 24.96
N PRO A 499 44.82 9.64 24.00
CA PRO A 499 45.72 10.80 24.05
C PRO A 499 45.02 12.13 24.30
N THR A 500 45.49 12.92 25.27
CA THR A 500 44.76 14.08 25.81
C THR A 500 44.43 15.11 24.74
N ALA A 501 45.34 15.40 23.81
CA ALA A 501 45.09 16.27 22.65
C ALA A 501 43.89 15.80 21.79
N VAL A 502 43.70 14.49 21.63
CA VAL A 502 42.58 13.91 20.85
C VAL A 502 41.26 14.04 21.61
N ILE A 503 41.27 13.86 22.94
CA ILE A 503 40.11 14.12 23.81
C ILE A 503 39.73 15.60 23.75
N GLU A 504 40.72 16.48 23.95
CA GLU A 504 40.57 17.94 24.01
C GLU A 504 39.98 18.53 22.72
N VAL A 505 40.48 18.12 21.54
CA VAL A 505 39.92 18.61 20.27
C VAL A 505 38.57 17.96 19.96
N ALA A 506 38.31 16.71 20.38
CA ALA A 506 36.99 16.09 20.25
C ALA A 506 35.93 16.77 21.13
N HIS A 507 36.31 17.28 22.31
CA HIS A 507 35.48 18.08 23.21
C HIS A 507 35.24 19.49 22.63
N ARG A 508 36.29 20.20 22.21
CA ARG A 508 36.20 21.53 21.54
C ARG A 508 35.40 21.49 20.24
N LEU A 509 35.37 20.34 19.53
CA LEU A 509 34.51 20.12 18.36
C LEU A 509 33.01 19.99 18.72
N HIS A 510 32.65 19.69 19.97
CA HIS A 510 31.25 19.55 20.41
C HIS A 510 30.76 20.75 21.22
N HIS A 511 31.57 21.26 22.14
CA HIS A 511 31.26 22.39 23.02
C HIS A 511 30.99 23.70 22.24
N GLY A 512 30.19 24.61 22.80
CA GLY A 512 29.87 25.95 22.24
C GLY A 512 29.13 25.99 20.90
N SER A 513 29.05 24.86 20.20
CA SER A 513 28.49 24.71 18.88
C SER A 513 26.99 24.98 18.81
N ARG A 514 26.51 25.55 17.70
CA ARG A 514 25.10 25.88 17.49
C ARG A 514 24.43 24.90 16.52
N PHE A 515 23.19 24.53 16.84
CA PHE A 515 22.29 23.81 15.93
C PHE A 515 21.41 24.83 15.21
N LEU A 516 21.69 25.04 13.93
CA LEU A 516 21.08 26.08 13.09
C LEU A 516 19.88 25.52 12.31
N TYR A 517 18.68 25.98 12.63
CA TYR A 517 17.44 25.62 11.94
C TYR A 517 17.01 26.76 11.03
N GLN A 518 16.62 26.43 9.79
CA GLN A 518 16.17 27.42 8.80
C GLN A 518 14.86 26.98 8.13
N ALA A 519 13.89 27.87 8.12
CA ALA A 519 12.58 27.67 7.51
C ALA A 519 12.27 28.83 6.54
N GLY A 520 12.66 28.68 5.27
CA GLY A 520 12.67 29.80 4.33
C GLY A 520 13.83 30.76 4.64
N SER A 521 13.53 32.04 4.86
CA SER A 521 14.50 33.04 5.35
C SER A 521 14.65 33.04 6.87
N CYS A 522 13.62 32.62 7.61
CA CYS A 522 13.61 32.60 9.07
C CYS A 522 14.65 31.58 9.60
N ARG A 523 15.48 32.02 10.54
CA ARG A 523 16.48 31.19 11.23
C ARG A 523 16.19 31.17 12.73
N SER A 524 16.47 30.04 13.38
CA SER A 524 16.48 29.88 14.84
C SER A 524 17.61 28.93 15.23
N ASN A 525 18.16 29.07 16.44
CA ASN A 525 19.24 28.22 16.91
C ASN A 525 19.28 28.08 18.44
N PHE A 526 20.05 27.11 18.91
CA PHE A 526 20.47 26.97 20.31
C PHE A 526 21.81 26.21 20.37
N VAL A 527 22.47 26.23 21.52
CA VAL A 527 23.68 25.43 21.79
C VAL A 527 23.28 24.12 22.49
N PRO A 528 23.43 22.94 21.85
CA PRO A 528 23.30 21.65 22.53
C PRO A 528 24.38 21.43 23.59
N THR A 529 23.96 21.16 24.83
CA THR A 529 24.82 20.85 25.98
C THR A 529 24.97 19.35 26.23
N ASN A 530 24.07 18.50 25.75
CA ASN A 530 24.18 17.04 25.80
C ASN A 530 24.13 16.38 24.41
N GLY A 531 24.36 15.07 24.37
CA GLY A 531 24.28 14.26 23.15
C GLY A 531 25.41 14.49 22.15
N LEU A 532 25.35 13.69 21.08
CA LEU A 532 26.32 13.60 19.99
C LEU A 532 25.73 14.10 18.67
N LYS A 533 26.57 14.76 17.85
CA LYS A 533 26.13 15.40 16.60
C LYS A 533 25.78 14.37 15.51
N GLN A 534 24.50 14.04 15.34
CA GLN A 534 24.02 13.17 14.25
C GLN A 534 24.43 13.71 12.87
N GLY A 535 25.43 13.09 12.24
CA GLY A 535 26.00 13.52 10.94
C GLY A 535 27.49 13.87 10.99
N CYS A 536 28.08 14.02 12.18
CA CYS A 536 29.52 14.15 12.38
C CYS A 536 30.27 12.83 12.13
N LYS A 537 31.53 12.88 11.66
CA LYS A 537 32.35 11.66 11.43
C LYS A 537 32.78 10.96 12.74
N VAL A 538 33.06 11.70 13.82
CA VAL A 538 33.58 11.14 15.09
C VAL A 538 32.48 10.63 16.03
N ALA A 539 31.27 11.17 15.93
CA ALA A 539 30.15 10.81 16.82
C ALA A 539 29.86 9.30 16.95
N PRO A 540 29.94 8.46 15.88
CA PRO A 540 29.77 7.02 16.03
C PRO A 540 30.90 6.31 16.80
N CYS A 541 32.13 6.85 16.77
CA CYS A 541 33.27 6.32 17.53
C CYS A 541 33.18 6.73 19.02
N LEU A 542 32.74 7.96 19.29
CA LEU A 542 32.38 8.42 20.63
C LEU A 542 31.25 7.56 21.24
N TRP A 543 30.22 7.21 20.45
CA TRP A 543 29.17 6.29 20.91
C TRP A 543 29.72 4.91 21.29
N ILE A 544 30.69 4.38 20.54
CA ILE A 544 31.33 3.10 20.88
C ILE A 544 32.16 3.21 22.17
N TRP A 545 32.87 4.32 22.42
CA TRP A 545 33.54 4.53 23.71
C TRP A 545 32.53 4.56 24.86
N TYR A 546 31.34 5.12 24.64
CA TYR A 546 30.26 5.12 25.61
C TYR A 546 29.66 3.72 25.85
N THR A 547 29.50 2.88 24.81
CA THR A 547 29.05 1.50 24.99
C THR A 547 30.15 0.58 25.54
N LEU A 548 31.44 0.88 25.33
CA LEU A 548 32.55 0.18 25.97
C LEU A 548 32.58 0.45 27.48
N ALA A 549 32.48 1.71 27.90
CA ALA A 549 32.36 2.07 29.32
C ALA A 549 31.12 1.43 29.99
N LEU A 550 30.01 1.29 29.25
CA LEU A 550 28.83 0.54 29.71
C LEU A 550 29.13 -0.96 29.87
N MET A 551 29.83 -1.59 28.92
CA MET A 551 30.20 -3.01 28.98
C MET A 551 31.15 -3.30 30.15
N ASP A 552 32.19 -2.49 30.33
CA ASP A 552 33.13 -2.65 31.46
C ASP A 552 32.47 -2.34 32.81
N SER A 553 31.42 -1.50 32.83
CA SER A 553 30.59 -1.30 34.02
C SER A 553 29.63 -2.46 34.29
N LEU A 554 29.37 -3.33 33.31
CA LEU A 554 28.55 -4.54 33.46
C LEU A 554 29.40 -5.71 33.93
N ASP A 555 30.61 -5.90 33.38
CA ASP A 555 31.55 -6.94 33.86
C ASP A 555 31.90 -6.79 35.35
N LYS A 556 31.94 -5.56 35.87
CA LYS A 556 32.16 -5.28 37.31
C LYS A 556 30.98 -5.67 38.22
N GLN A 557 29.83 -6.08 37.67
CA GLN A 557 28.60 -6.40 38.40
C GLN A 557 28.04 -7.79 38.05
N LEU A 558 28.62 -8.50 37.07
CA LEU A 558 28.08 -9.70 36.46
C LEU A 558 29.19 -10.76 36.28
N PRO A 559 28.86 -12.05 36.09
CA PRO A 559 29.86 -13.09 35.94
C PRO A 559 30.84 -12.85 34.79
N GLU A 560 32.05 -13.41 34.89
CA GLU A 560 33.05 -13.33 33.82
C GLU A 560 32.48 -13.85 32.49
N GLY A 561 32.81 -13.15 31.39
CA GLY A 561 32.29 -13.48 30.06
C GLY A 561 30.79 -13.23 29.85
N TRP A 562 30.06 -12.69 30.84
CA TRP A 562 28.61 -12.43 30.70
C TRP A 562 28.32 -11.46 29.55
N VAL A 563 29.06 -10.34 29.46
CA VAL A 563 28.89 -9.37 28.37
C VAL A 563 29.10 -10.02 27.01
N GLU A 564 30.21 -10.74 26.83
CA GLU A 564 30.56 -11.41 25.58
C GLU A 564 29.47 -12.42 25.16
N ASN A 565 29.00 -13.25 26.10
CA ASN A 565 28.04 -14.31 25.80
C ASN A 565 26.62 -13.79 25.58
N ILE A 566 26.09 -12.97 26.49
CA ILE A 566 24.66 -12.65 26.61
C ILE A 566 24.22 -11.49 25.72
N LEU A 567 25.08 -10.48 25.49
CA LEU A 567 24.70 -9.25 24.78
C LEU A 567 24.92 -9.31 23.26
N THR A 568 24.21 -8.44 22.54
CA THR A 568 24.41 -8.14 21.11
C THR A 568 23.99 -6.69 20.84
N LEU A 569 24.95 -5.79 20.65
CA LEU A 569 24.71 -4.36 20.45
C LEU A 569 24.90 -3.98 18.97
N PHE A 570 23.86 -3.39 18.38
CA PHE A 570 23.95 -2.74 17.07
C PHE A 570 23.55 -1.27 17.17
N ALA A 571 24.54 -0.41 17.45
CA ALA A 571 24.36 1.01 17.71
C ALA A 571 23.52 1.26 18.97
N ASP A 572 22.26 1.67 18.82
CA ASP A 572 21.27 1.84 19.88
C ASP A 572 20.30 0.64 20.02
N ASP A 573 20.29 -0.30 19.06
CA ASP A 573 19.54 -1.57 19.15
C ASP A 573 20.32 -2.59 20.03
N CYS A 574 20.01 -2.65 21.33
CA CYS A 574 20.58 -3.64 22.25
C CYS A 574 19.68 -4.88 22.37
N TRP A 575 20.27 -6.06 22.24
CA TRP A 575 19.64 -7.36 22.45
C TRP A 575 20.40 -8.15 23.52
N ALA A 576 19.67 -8.93 24.32
CA ALA A 576 20.26 -9.84 25.33
C ALA A 576 19.51 -11.18 25.35
N SER A 577 20.20 -12.30 25.59
CA SER A 577 19.65 -13.65 25.42
C SER A 577 20.13 -14.67 26.46
N TRP A 578 19.20 -15.45 27.01
CA TRP A 578 19.44 -16.47 28.03
C TRP A 578 18.79 -17.82 27.70
N LEU A 579 19.54 -18.91 27.88
CA LEU A 579 19.04 -20.28 27.95
C LEU A 579 18.84 -20.67 29.43
N LEU A 580 17.73 -21.31 29.76
CA LEU A 580 17.33 -21.61 31.14
C LEU A 580 17.13 -23.12 31.31
N TYR A 581 17.93 -23.76 32.16
CA TYR A 581 17.90 -25.21 32.39
C TYR A 581 17.18 -25.59 33.69
N SER A 582 16.91 -24.60 34.54
CA SER A 582 16.31 -24.70 35.88
C SER A 582 15.51 -23.44 36.25
N LEU A 583 14.78 -23.46 37.36
CA LEU A 583 14.15 -22.26 37.92
C LEU A 583 15.16 -21.27 38.53
N GLU A 584 16.35 -21.73 38.95
CA GLU A 584 17.39 -20.82 39.44
C GLU A 584 18.07 -20.07 38.28
N ASP A 585 18.17 -20.67 37.08
CA ASP A 585 18.56 -19.93 35.88
C ASP A 585 17.55 -18.81 35.55
N LEU A 586 16.25 -19.05 35.74
CA LEU A 586 15.23 -18.01 35.55
C LEU A 586 15.42 -16.86 36.54
N LYS A 587 15.53 -17.15 37.84
CA LYS A 587 15.81 -16.12 38.86
C LYS A 587 17.12 -15.38 38.55
N ARG A 588 18.18 -16.10 38.19
CA ARG A 588 19.49 -15.55 37.80
C ARG A 588 19.36 -14.60 36.61
N ALA A 589 18.71 -15.04 35.52
CA ALA A 589 18.48 -14.20 34.34
C ALA A 589 17.67 -12.92 34.66
N LEU A 590 16.74 -12.98 35.62
CA LEU A 590 15.97 -11.81 36.07
C LEU A 590 16.81 -10.86 36.94
N ARG A 591 17.73 -11.37 37.76
CA ARG A 591 18.74 -10.57 38.48
C ARG A 591 19.68 -9.87 37.50
N GLU A 592 20.27 -10.62 36.57
CA GLU A 592 21.18 -10.12 35.52
C GLU A 592 20.49 -9.07 34.61
N LEU A 593 19.23 -9.30 34.22
CA LEU A 593 18.41 -8.36 33.45
C LEU A 593 18.12 -7.07 34.24
N THR A 594 17.88 -7.16 35.55
CA THR A 594 17.69 -5.99 36.41
C THR A 594 18.96 -5.15 36.51
N ILE A 595 20.13 -5.80 36.62
CA ILE A 595 21.44 -5.12 36.62
C ILE A 595 21.70 -4.42 35.28
N LEU A 596 21.44 -5.09 34.14
CA LEU A 596 21.56 -4.50 32.81
C LEU A 596 20.74 -3.21 32.67
N LEU A 597 19.44 -3.27 33.03
CA LEU A 597 18.53 -2.14 32.88
C LEU A 597 18.84 -1.01 33.87
N SER A 598 19.23 -1.33 35.11
CA SER A 598 19.66 -0.34 36.10
C SER A 598 20.97 0.36 35.69
N THR A 599 21.92 -0.38 35.10
CA THR A 599 23.17 0.20 34.59
C THR A 599 22.91 1.10 33.37
N LEU A 600 22.01 0.72 32.47
CA LEU A 600 21.58 1.60 31.37
C LEU A 600 20.99 2.93 31.88
N GLU A 601 20.14 2.91 32.92
CA GLU A 601 19.63 4.13 33.56
C GLU A 601 20.75 4.93 34.28
N SER A 602 21.76 4.28 34.86
CA SER A 602 22.96 4.94 35.45
C SER A 602 23.89 5.57 34.39
N PHE A 603 23.82 5.11 33.14
CA PHE A 603 24.40 5.75 31.94
C PHE A 603 23.43 6.74 31.26
N LYS A 604 22.40 7.21 32.00
CA LYS A 604 21.38 8.18 31.55
C LYS A 604 20.64 7.77 30.27
N MET A 605 20.69 6.50 29.88
CA MET A 605 20.04 6.00 28.66
C MET A 605 18.54 5.83 28.92
N GLN A 606 17.71 6.69 28.31
CA GLN A 606 16.26 6.69 28.55
C GLN A 606 15.57 5.47 27.92
N ILE A 607 15.39 4.39 28.69
CA ILE A 607 14.73 3.14 28.24
C ILE A 607 13.25 3.39 27.88
N ASN A 608 12.81 2.86 26.73
CA ASN A 608 11.42 2.93 26.29
C ASN A 608 10.68 1.63 26.65
N TYR A 609 10.23 1.50 27.90
CA TYR A 609 9.64 0.27 28.44
C TYR A 609 8.41 -0.24 27.65
N SER A 610 7.62 0.62 27.01
CA SER A 610 6.42 0.18 26.25
C SER A 610 6.71 -0.42 24.87
N LYS A 611 7.84 -0.05 24.25
CA LYS A 611 8.27 -0.64 22.97
C LYS A 611 9.22 -1.81 23.18
N THR A 612 10.15 -1.67 24.14
CA THR A 612 11.02 -2.73 24.66
C THR A 612 10.21 -3.99 24.87
N ALA A 613 10.81 -5.14 24.60
CA ALA A 613 10.06 -6.40 24.53
C ALA A 613 10.85 -7.54 25.17
N ILE A 614 10.12 -8.37 25.91
CA ILE A 614 10.60 -9.69 26.32
C ILE A 614 10.04 -10.72 25.34
N LEU A 615 10.92 -11.53 24.75
CA LEU A 615 10.54 -12.82 24.20
C LEU A 615 10.83 -13.87 25.26
N LEU A 616 9.85 -14.70 25.60
CA LEU A 616 10.08 -15.86 26.47
C LEU A 616 9.33 -17.08 25.95
N LYS A 617 9.78 -18.26 26.39
CA LYS A 617 9.07 -19.53 26.21
C LYS A 617 9.58 -20.53 27.25
N PHE A 618 8.67 -21.07 28.05
CA PHE A 618 8.97 -22.07 29.08
C PHE A 618 8.29 -23.41 28.74
N VAL A 619 8.91 -24.51 29.16
CA VAL A 619 8.50 -25.91 28.93
C VAL A 619 8.79 -26.73 30.20
N GLY A 620 7.99 -27.74 30.49
CA GLY A 620 8.10 -28.56 31.71
C GLY A 620 6.91 -28.38 32.66
N LYS A 621 6.86 -29.17 33.73
CA LYS A 621 5.74 -29.17 34.70
C LYS A 621 5.61 -27.82 35.43
N GLN A 622 6.73 -27.18 35.77
CA GLN A 622 6.77 -25.92 36.52
C GLN A 622 6.54 -24.68 35.63
N ALA A 623 6.49 -24.83 34.30
CA ALA A 623 6.51 -23.73 33.35
C ALA A 623 5.30 -22.78 33.43
N LYS A 624 4.12 -23.28 33.83
CA LYS A 624 2.93 -22.43 34.03
C LYS A 624 3.07 -21.50 35.24
N GLN A 625 3.49 -22.06 36.38
CA GLN A 625 3.66 -21.31 37.63
C GLN A 625 4.76 -20.26 37.46
N ALA A 626 5.94 -20.66 36.99
CA ALA A 626 7.08 -19.78 36.76
C ALA A 626 6.80 -18.64 35.76
N LEU A 627 5.80 -18.78 34.88
CA LEU A 627 5.32 -17.69 34.04
C LEU A 627 4.35 -16.77 34.79
N TYR A 628 3.43 -17.32 35.60
CA TYR A 628 2.50 -16.55 36.42
C TYR A 628 3.24 -15.66 37.42
N ASP A 629 4.19 -16.22 38.17
CA ASP A 629 4.92 -15.54 39.26
C ASP A 629 5.54 -14.20 38.78
N ILE A 630 6.16 -14.22 37.60
CA ILE A 630 6.92 -13.10 37.01
C ILE A 630 6.08 -12.16 36.15
N THR A 631 4.82 -12.50 35.86
CA THR A 631 3.96 -11.76 34.92
C THR A 631 2.92 -10.92 35.66
N ARG A 632 2.59 -9.74 35.11
CA ARG A 632 1.41 -8.96 35.44
C ARG A 632 0.63 -8.65 34.16
N LEU A 633 -0.70 -8.60 34.24
CA LEU A 633 -1.54 -8.23 33.11
C LEU A 633 -1.75 -6.71 33.08
N LYS A 634 -1.56 -6.10 31.90
CA LYS A 634 -1.84 -4.68 31.68
C LYS A 634 -2.62 -4.53 30.37
N ASN A 635 -3.83 -3.99 30.45
CA ASN A 635 -4.77 -3.90 29.33
C ASN A 635 -5.02 -5.26 28.63
N GLY A 636 -4.98 -6.36 29.40
CA GLY A 636 -5.08 -7.73 28.88
C GLY A 636 -3.80 -8.33 28.30
N GLU A 637 -2.74 -7.54 28.08
CA GLU A 637 -1.45 -8.04 27.58
C GLU A 637 -0.51 -8.44 28.74
N PRO A 638 0.19 -9.60 28.65
CA PRO A 638 1.16 -10.03 29.65
C PRO A 638 2.42 -9.16 29.61
N HIS A 639 2.85 -8.69 30.77
CA HIS A 639 4.08 -7.94 30.97
C HIS A 639 4.94 -8.63 32.03
N LEU A 640 6.24 -8.72 31.78
CA LEU A 640 7.22 -9.06 32.81
C LEU A 640 7.28 -7.90 33.81
N SER A 641 7.15 -8.18 35.11
CA SER A 641 7.42 -7.19 36.15
C SER A 641 8.84 -7.33 36.67
N LEU A 642 9.54 -6.20 36.83
CA LEU A 642 10.86 -6.07 37.44
C LEU A 642 10.93 -4.78 38.27
N THR A 643 11.52 -4.84 39.46
CA THR A 643 11.86 -3.63 40.24
C THR A 643 13.22 -3.11 39.79
N ILE A 644 13.26 -1.96 39.12
CA ILE A 644 14.46 -1.36 38.55
C ILE A 644 14.69 -0.02 39.24
N ALA A 645 15.87 0.17 39.85
CA ALA A 645 16.18 1.31 40.70
C ALA A 645 15.08 1.65 41.75
N GLY A 646 14.50 0.61 42.36
CA GLY A 646 13.42 0.75 43.36
C GLY A 646 12.01 0.95 42.80
N VAL A 647 11.83 1.04 41.47
CA VAL A 647 10.53 1.30 40.84
C VAL A 647 10.05 0.09 40.03
N GLU A 648 8.79 -0.32 40.17
CA GLU A 648 8.22 -1.38 39.32
C GLU A 648 8.17 -0.93 37.85
N ARG A 649 8.72 -1.76 36.97
CA ARG A 649 8.70 -1.59 35.51
C ARG A 649 8.03 -2.80 34.86
N LEU A 650 6.98 -2.52 34.08
CA LEU A 650 6.24 -3.52 33.33
C LEU A 650 6.71 -3.53 31.87
N ILE A 651 7.30 -4.64 31.42
CA ILE A 651 7.88 -4.82 30.07
C ILE A 651 7.02 -5.82 29.29
N PRO A 652 6.40 -5.44 28.16
CA PRO A 652 5.45 -6.31 27.46
C PRO A 652 6.11 -7.56 26.88
N ILE A 653 5.54 -8.72 27.22
CA ILE A 653 5.94 -10.04 26.72
C ILE A 653 5.29 -10.25 25.36
N LYS A 654 6.09 -10.61 24.34
CA LYS A 654 5.64 -10.71 22.95
C LYS A 654 6.00 -12.08 22.37
N MET A 655 5.15 -12.61 21.49
CA MET A 655 5.39 -13.90 20.82
C MET A 655 6.43 -13.81 19.69
N GLU A 656 6.59 -12.61 19.12
CA GLU A 656 7.60 -12.28 18.13
C GLU A 656 8.02 -10.80 18.24
N HIS A 657 9.27 -10.48 17.88
CA HIS A 657 9.76 -9.10 17.78
C HIS A 657 10.53 -8.86 16.47
N GLY A 658 10.72 -7.60 16.09
CA GLY A 658 11.50 -7.22 14.90
C GLY A 658 12.84 -6.60 15.28
N TYR A 659 13.96 -7.20 14.85
CA TYR A 659 15.33 -6.75 15.17
C TYR A 659 16.18 -6.73 13.90
N LEU A 660 16.93 -5.64 13.66
CA LEU A 660 17.74 -5.37 12.45
C LEU A 660 17.07 -5.74 11.11
N GLY A 661 15.74 -5.61 11.06
CA GLY A 661 14.92 -5.95 9.91
C GLY A 661 14.47 -7.42 9.83
N SER A 662 15.01 -8.35 10.63
CA SER A 662 14.49 -9.71 10.79
C SER A 662 13.22 -9.72 11.65
N ARG A 663 12.50 -10.85 11.66
CA ARG A 663 11.65 -11.25 12.80
C ARG A 663 12.39 -12.26 13.67
N VAL A 664 12.08 -12.31 14.97
CA VAL A 664 12.64 -13.23 15.95
C VAL A 664 11.52 -13.80 16.82
N SER A 665 11.51 -15.12 17.09
CA SER A 665 10.52 -15.81 17.92
C SER A 665 11.03 -17.19 18.36
N TYR A 666 10.70 -17.61 19.58
CA TYR A 666 10.93 -18.97 20.07
C TYR A 666 9.85 -19.99 19.67
N HIS A 667 8.76 -19.54 19.04
CA HIS A 667 7.61 -20.39 18.74
C HIS A 667 7.70 -20.99 17.34
N SER A 668 7.88 -20.15 16.32
CA SER A 668 7.93 -20.55 14.91
C SER A 668 8.98 -19.75 14.09
N PRO A 669 10.26 -19.70 14.52
CA PRO A 669 11.25 -18.73 14.03
C PRO A 669 11.37 -18.62 12.51
N GLN A 670 11.51 -19.75 11.80
CA GLN A 670 11.63 -19.76 10.34
C GLN A 670 10.39 -19.17 9.66
N GLU A 671 9.19 -19.58 10.09
CA GLU A 671 7.93 -19.19 9.48
C GLU A 671 7.56 -17.74 9.81
N ALA A 672 7.77 -17.29 11.05
CA ALA A 672 7.56 -15.90 11.46
C ALA A 672 8.46 -14.94 10.65
N ASN A 673 9.75 -15.27 10.50
CA ASN A 673 10.65 -14.46 9.67
C ASN A 673 10.33 -14.56 8.17
N LEU A 674 10.03 -15.74 7.65
CA LEU A 674 9.65 -15.95 6.25
C LEU A 674 8.38 -15.15 5.88
N SER A 675 7.32 -15.23 6.69
CA SER A 675 6.10 -14.47 6.43
C SER A 675 6.35 -12.96 6.49
N HIS A 676 7.21 -12.49 7.42
CA HIS A 676 7.67 -11.10 7.43
C HIS A 676 8.50 -10.73 6.17
N ARG A 677 9.39 -11.61 5.69
CA ARG A 677 10.13 -11.42 4.42
C ARG A 677 9.21 -11.33 3.21
N ILE A 678 8.30 -12.30 3.08
CA ILE A 678 7.29 -12.33 2.01
C ILE A 678 6.46 -11.05 2.02
N GLN A 679 6.03 -10.54 3.18
CA GLN A 679 5.31 -9.28 3.28
C GLN A 679 6.15 -8.08 2.80
N ARG A 680 7.42 -7.96 3.22
CA ARG A 680 8.31 -6.86 2.79
C ARG A 680 8.60 -6.89 1.28
N GLY A 681 8.88 -8.09 0.74
CA GLY A 681 9.02 -8.29 -0.70
C GLY A 681 7.73 -7.97 -1.47
N GLN A 682 6.56 -8.41 -0.97
CA GLN A 682 5.26 -8.13 -1.58
C GLN A 682 4.93 -6.62 -1.59
N HIS A 683 5.28 -5.88 -0.52
CA HIS A 683 5.14 -4.42 -0.49
C HIS A 683 6.04 -3.73 -1.53
N LYS A 684 7.29 -4.18 -1.69
CA LYS A 684 8.21 -3.69 -2.74
C LYS A 684 7.68 -4.01 -4.13
N TYR A 685 7.23 -5.25 -4.35
CA TYR A 685 6.60 -5.69 -5.60
C TYR A 685 5.42 -4.80 -5.97
N HIS A 686 4.45 -4.60 -5.07
CA HIS A 686 3.29 -3.73 -5.33
C HIS A 686 3.67 -2.29 -5.69
N ALA A 687 4.70 -1.72 -5.03
CA ALA A 687 5.16 -0.36 -5.31
C ALA A 687 5.64 -0.18 -6.77
N ILE A 688 6.27 -1.20 -7.35
CA ILE A 688 6.73 -1.21 -8.76
C ILE A 688 5.90 -2.12 -9.69
N GLN A 689 4.80 -2.72 -9.22
CA GLN A 689 4.06 -3.76 -9.96
C GLN A 689 3.58 -3.27 -11.33
N ARG A 690 3.09 -2.02 -11.39
CA ARG A 690 2.68 -1.38 -12.66
C ARG A 690 3.81 -1.40 -13.69
N THR A 691 5.05 -1.28 -13.25
CA THR A 691 6.27 -1.28 -14.06
C THR A 691 6.67 -2.69 -14.49
N LEU A 692 6.52 -3.69 -13.60
CA LEU A 692 6.87 -5.08 -13.86
C LEU A 692 5.87 -5.83 -14.76
N THR A 693 4.57 -5.58 -14.61
CA THR A 693 3.51 -6.38 -15.28
C THR A 693 2.71 -5.61 -16.33
N GLY A 694 2.86 -4.29 -16.42
CA GLY A 694 2.09 -3.44 -17.33
C GLY A 694 2.35 -3.71 -18.83
N ARG A 695 1.43 -3.23 -19.69
CA ARG A 695 1.59 -3.22 -21.16
C ARG A 695 2.58 -2.13 -21.59
N HIS A 696 3.87 -2.38 -21.36
CA HIS A 696 5.00 -1.50 -21.72
C HIS A 696 5.81 -2.04 -22.89
N VAL A 697 6.56 -1.15 -23.55
CA VAL A 697 7.46 -1.45 -24.69
C VAL A 697 8.86 -1.90 -24.22
N VAL A 698 8.90 -2.65 -23.13
CA VAL A 698 10.13 -3.07 -22.42
C VAL A 698 10.24 -4.59 -22.54
N THR A 699 11.44 -5.14 -22.79
CA THR A 699 11.61 -6.60 -22.88
C THR A 699 11.40 -7.29 -21.53
N ALA A 700 11.19 -8.61 -21.52
CA ALA A 700 10.98 -9.37 -20.29
C ALA A 700 12.20 -9.33 -19.35
N HIS A 701 13.40 -9.52 -19.92
CA HIS A 701 14.68 -9.55 -19.24
C HIS A 701 14.92 -8.35 -18.29
N HIS A 702 14.80 -7.12 -18.79
CA HIS A 702 14.99 -5.91 -17.96
C HIS A 702 13.98 -5.82 -16.79
N ARG A 703 12.75 -6.33 -16.96
CA ARG A 703 11.76 -6.34 -15.87
C ARG A 703 12.13 -7.36 -14.80
N ILE A 704 12.77 -8.47 -15.17
CA ILE A 704 13.29 -9.48 -14.24
C ILE A 704 14.51 -8.93 -13.48
N ARG A 705 15.47 -8.28 -14.16
CA ARG A 705 16.62 -7.63 -13.51
C ARG A 705 16.19 -6.54 -12.51
N LEU A 706 15.21 -5.71 -12.89
CA LEU A 706 14.60 -4.73 -11.98
C LEU A 706 13.87 -5.39 -10.79
N TRP A 707 13.16 -6.51 -11.02
CA TRP A 707 12.53 -7.28 -9.94
C TRP A 707 13.57 -7.84 -8.98
N ASP A 708 14.67 -8.40 -9.47
CA ASP A 708 15.68 -9.04 -8.62
C ASP A 708 16.37 -8.02 -7.70
N ALA A 709 16.88 -6.93 -8.28
CA ALA A 709 17.55 -5.86 -7.53
C ALA A 709 16.64 -5.24 -6.45
N CYS A 710 15.32 -5.17 -6.67
CA CYS A 710 14.40 -4.37 -5.84
C CYS A 710 13.47 -5.18 -4.92
N VAL A 711 13.09 -6.39 -5.33
CA VAL A 711 12.11 -7.25 -4.64
C VAL A 711 12.80 -8.45 -4.01
N ASN A 712 13.65 -9.15 -4.76
CA ASN A 712 14.33 -10.34 -4.26
C ASN A 712 15.28 -10.03 -3.10
N THR A 713 16.04 -8.93 -3.21
CA THR A 713 16.85 -8.38 -2.10
C THR A 713 16.06 -8.17 -0.80
N SER A 714 14.77 -7.83 -0.91
CA SER A 714 13.86 -7.66 0.25
C SER A 714 13.20 -8.96 0.73
N LEU A 715 13.13 -9.99 -0.12
CA LEU A 715 12.71 -11.35 0.24
C LEU A 715 13.83 -12.09 0.99
N MET A 716 15.07 -12.03 0.49
CA MET A 716 16.14 -12.92 0.97
C MET A 716 16.88 -12.42 2.21
N TYR A 717 16.95 -11.10 2.44
CA TYR A 717 17.81 -10.41 3.43
C TYR A 717 18.24 -11.21 4.68
N SER A 718 17.31 -11.68 5.52
CA SER A 718 17.64 -12.39 6.78
C SER A 718 17.51 -13.91 6.71
N LEU A 719 17.10 -14.49 5.58
CA LEU A 719 16.87 -15.93 5.46
C LEU A 719 18.12 -16.80 5.69
N PRO A 720 19.35 -16.40 5.27
CA PRO A 720 20.56 -17.15 5.59
C PRO A 720 20.82 -17.32 7.11
N ALA A 721 20.39 -16.36 7.95
CA ALA A 721 20.60 -16.41 9.39
C ALA A 721 19.53 -17.19 10.15
N VAL A 722 18.27 -17.17 9.69
CA VAL A 722 17.17 -17.91 10.36
C VAL A 722 17.04 -19.34 9.84
N GLY A 723 17.55 -19.60 8.64
CA GLY A 723 17.27 -20.80 7.86
C GLY A 723 15.81 -20.88 7.40
N LEU A 724 15.48 -22.00 6.75
CA LEU A 724 14.13 -22.31 6.26
C LEU A 724 13.69 -23.71 6.71
N THR A 725 12.39 -23.96 6.60
CA THR A 725 11.80 -25.31 6.57
C THR A 725 11.45 -25.68 5.13
N GLU A 726 11.28 -26.96 4.83
CA GLU A 726 10.93 -27.40 3.47
C GLU A 726 9.60 -26.77 2.97
N PRO A 727 8.50 -26.73 3.77
CA PRO A 727 7.28 -26.02 3.37
C PRO A 727 7.49 -24.51 3.24
N GLY A 728 8.39 -23.92 4.04
CA GLY A 728 8.74 -22.51 3.97
C GLY A 728 9.48 -22.16 2.67
N LEU A 729 10.42 -23.00 2.24
CA LEU A 729 11.07 -22.89 0.94
C LEU A 729 10.03 -23.02 -0.19
N ARG A 730 9.16 -24.04 -0.12
CA ARG A 730 8.03 -24.26 -1.06
C ARG A 730 7.11 -23.03 -1.17
N LYS A 731 6.84 -22.34 -0.06
CA LYS A 731 6.05 -21.10 0.05
C LYS A 731 6.79 -19.88 -0.54
N LEU A 732 8.11 -19.78 -0.36
CA LEU A 732 8.96 -18.74 -0.94
C LEU A 732 9.10 -18.88 -2.46
N GLU A 733 9.30 -20.10 -2.95
CA GLU A 733 9.33 -20.46 -4.37
C GLU A 733 7.99 -20.14 -5.03
N THR A 734 6.88 -20.58 -4.45
CA THR A 734 5.52 -20.27 -4.92
C THR A 734 5.28 -18.76 -5.00
N ARG A 735 5.74 -17.98 -4.02
CA ARG A 735 5.63 -16.51 -4.06
C ARG A 735 6.47 -15.90 -5.18
N THR A 736 7.69 -16.40 -5.35
CA THR A 736 8.65 -15.91 -6.35
C THR A 736 8.19 -16.25 -7.77
N LEU A 737 7.78 -17.49 -8.03
CA LEU A 737 7.18 -17.93 -9.29
C LEU A 737 5.91 -17.13 -9.63
N LYS A 738 5.07 -16.78 -8.64
CA LYS A 738 3.91 -15.88 -8.88
C LYS A 738 4.34 -14.47 -9.31
N HIS A 739 5.46 -13.93 -8.83
CA HIS A 739 6.02 -12.67 -9.34
C HIS A 739 6.64 -12.83 -10.74
N LEU A 740 7.43 -13.88 -10.98
CA LEU A 740 8.10 -14.11 -12.26
C LEU A 740 7.10 -14.43 -13.37
N ARG A 741 6.13 -15.33 -13.17
CA ARG A 741 5.04 -15.60 -14.12
C ARG A 741 4.23 -14.35 -14.46
N ALA A 742 3.93 -13.48 -13.48
CA ALA A 742 3.25 -12.21 -13.74
C ALA A 742 4.11 -11.20 -14.50
N THR A 743 5.43 -11.22 -14.28
CA THR A 743 6.40 -10.35 -14.96
C THR A 743 6.68 -10.81 -16.39
N LEU A 744 6.79 -12.13 -16.63
CA LEU A 744 6.91 -12.77 -17.94
C LEU A 744 5.58 -12.76 -18.73
N ARG A 745 4.44 -12.68 -18.04
CA ARG A 745 3.07 -12.92 -18.53
C ARG A 745 2.81 -14.38 -18.97
N LEU A 746 3.26 -15.34 -18.15
CA LEU A 746 3.05 -16.78 -18.32
C LEU A 746 2.13 -17.36 -17.21
N PRO A 747 0.83 -17.01 -17.20
CA PRO A 747 -0.13 -17.52 -16.21
C PRO A 747 -0.33 -19.03 -16.40
N ALA A 748 -0.11 -19.80 -15.33
CA ALA A 748 -0.05 -21.26 -15.39
C ALA A 748 -1.29 -21.93 -16.01
N HIS A 749 -2.49 -21.39 -15.75
CA HIS A 749 -3.74 -21.93 -16.27
C HIS A 749 -3.94 -21.75 -17.80
N LEU A 750 -3.23 -20.80 -18.44
CA LEU A 750 -3.25 -20.67 -19.90
C LEU A 750 -2.05 -21.36 -20.54
N THR A 751 -0.85 -21.15 -20.01
CA THR A 751 0.38 -21.49 -20.73
C THR A 751 0.92 -22.89 -20.41
N LYS A 752 0.45 -23.54 -19.33
CA LYS A 752 0.88 -24.85 -18.80
C LYS A 752 2.40 -25.04 -18.57
N THR A 753 3.23 -24.04 -18.92
CA THR A 753 4.69 -23.92 -18.75
C THR A 753 5.16 -24.46 -17.40
N ALA A 754 6.15 -25.37 -17.40
CA ALA A 754 6.68 -25.99 -16.19
C ALA A 754 7.34 -24.96 -15.25
N ASN A 755 7.44 -25.25 -13.95
CA ASN A 755 8.07 -24.32 -13.00
C ASN A 755 9.59 -24.20 -13.21
N ALA A 756 10.28 -25.29 -13.58
CA ALA A 756 11.70 -25.27 -13.95
C ALA A 756 11.96 -24.27 -15.10
N GLU A 757 11.17 -24.36 -16.16
CA GLU A 757 11.27 -23.52 -17.35
C GLU A 757 11.07 -22.01 -17.05
N ILE A 758 10.30 -21.65 -16.02
CA ILE A 758 10.15 -20.25 -15.57
C ILE A 758 11.46 -19.71 -14.97
N TRP A 759 12.26 -20.53 -14.29
CA TRP A 759 13.58 -20.14 -13.80
C TRP A 759 14.57 -19.95 -14.95
N THR A 760 14.61 -20.91 -15.90
CA THR A 760 15.46 -20.84 -17.10
C THR A 760 15.13 -19.62 -17.96
N ARG A 761 13.84 -19.39 -18.27
CA ARG A 761 13.36 -18.19 -19.01
C ARG A 761 13.55 -16.88 -18.25
N ALA A 762 13.81 -16.92 -16.95
CA ALA A 762 14.14 -15.76 -16.13
C ALA A 762 15.65 -15.52 -15.98
N SER A 763 16.48 -16.51 -16.32
CA SER A 763 17.92 -16.52 -16.02
C SER A 763 18.21 -16.28 -14.54
N LEU A 764 17.43 -16.91 -13.65
CA LEU A 764 17.54 -16.77 -12.20
C LEU A 764 17.46 -18.13 -11.48
N ASP A 765 18.44 -18.40 -10.63
CA ASP A 765 18.44 -19.56 -9.73
C ASP A 765 17.21 -19.56 -8.77
N PRO A 766 16.70 -20.75 -8.40
CA PRO A 766 15.67 -20.88 -7.37
C PRO A 766 16.11 -20.31 -6.01
N PRO A 767 15.17 -19.79 -5.19
CA PRO A 767 15.44 -19.22 -3.86
C PRO A 767 16.34 -20.05 -2.95
N GLY A 768 16.19 -21.39 -2.93
CA GLY A 768 17.02 -22.27 -2.10
C GLY A 768 18.50 -22.18 -2.46
N GLN A 769 18.83 -22.29 -3.74
CA GLN A 769 20.20 -22.21 -4.26
C GLN A 769 20.81 -20.83 -4.01
N ARG A 770 20.03 -19.75 -4.13
CA ARG A 770 20.53 -18.38 -3.89
C ARG A 770 20.77 -18.08 -2.41
N ILE A 771 19.97 -18.65 -1.51
CA ILE A 771 20.22 -18.60 -0.07
C ILE A 771 21.48 -19.41 0.26
N LEU A 772 21.70 -20.56 -0.38
CA LEU A 772 22.90 -21.38 -0.21
C LEU A 772 24.17 -20.66 -0.70
N GLN A 773 24.14 -20.05 -1.89
CA GLN A 773 25.21 -19.20 -2.42
C GLN A 773 25.55 -18.05 -1.45
N ALA A 774 24.54 -17.34 -0.95
CA ALA A 774 24.72 -16.24 0.00
C ALA A 774 25.31 -16.71 1.35
N LEU A 775 24.90 -17.88 1.83
CA LEU A 775 25.38 -18.49 3.07
C LEU A 775 26.84 -18.97 2.93
N SER A 776 27.17 -19.64 1.84
CA SER A 776 28.55 -20.06 1.50
C SER A 776 29.47 -18.83 1.35
N SER A 777 28.99 -17.78 0.68
CA SER A 777 29.69 -16.50 0.52
C SER A 777 29.87 -15.72 1.84
N PHE A 778 29.04 -15.99 2.84
CA PHE A 778 29.17 -15.42 4.18
C PHE A 778 30.15 -16.24 5.03
N ARG A 779 30.03 -17.58 5.03
CA ARG A 779 31.00 -18.47 5.67
C ARG A 779 32.42 -18.21 5.19
N GLY A 780 32.66 -18.18 3.87
CA GLY A 780 34.00 -17.96 3.31
C GLY A 780 34.64 -16.62 3.74
N LYS A 781 33.82 -15.59 4.02
CA LYS A 781 34.30 -14.32 4.59
C LYS A 781 34.67 -14.45 6.06
N LEU A 782 33.87 -15.16 6.86
CA LEU A 782 34.21 -15.43 8.25
C LEU A 782 35.44 -16.35 8.38
N GLU A 783 35.60 -17.36 7.54
CA GLU A 783 36.77 -18.26 7.52
C GLU A 783 38.03 -17.58 6.95
N ALA A 784 37.90 -16.55 6.12
CA ALA A 784 39.01 -15.67 5.76
C ALA A 784 39.39 -14.73 6.93
N LYS A 785 38.39 -14.21 7.65
CA LYS A 785 38.59 -13.35 8.84
C LYS A 785 39.18 -14.12 10.03
N GLU A 786 38.73 -15.36 10.27
CA GLU A 786 39.23 -16.28 11.31
C GLU A 786 40.75 -16.45 11.23
N ARG A 787 41.29 -16.56 10.01
CA ARG A 787 42.72 -16.73 9.73
C ARG A 787 43.55 -15.44 9.71
N SER A 788 42.93 -14.26 9.70
CA SER A 788 43.63 -12.98 9.47
C SER A 788 43.42 -11.93 10.56
N ALA A 789 42.23 -11.86 11.13
CA ALA A 789 41.87 -10.96 12.22
C ALA A 789 40.66 -11.53 13.02
N PRO A 790 40.84 -12.66 13.74
CA PRO A 790 39.74 -13.29 14.48
C PRO A 790 39.25 -12.40 15.62
N ASP A 791 37.93 -12.32 15.76
CA ASP A 791 37.19 -11.51 16.73
C ASP A 791 35.84 -12.19 17.07
N ILE A 792 34.95 -11.53 17.83
CA ILE A 792 33.64 -12.09 18.21
C ILE A 792 32.70 -12.50 17.04
N THR A 793 32.98 -12.10 15.79
CA THR A 793 32.22 -12.60 14.63
C THR A 793 32.74 -13.94 14.12
N THR A 794 33.89 -14.41 14.60
CA THR A 794 34.56 -15.65 14.20
C THR A 794 34.76 -16.59 15.40
N GLU A 795 33.89 -16.54 16.40
CA GLU A 795 33.84 -17.59 17.44
C GLU A 795 33.70 -18.97 16.79
N PRO A 796 34.45 -20.00 17.26
CA PRO A 796 34.29 -21.37 16.77
C PRO A 796 32.84 -21.89 16.89
N SER A 797 32.14 -21.46 17.95
CA SER A 797 30.73 -21.80 18.20
C SER A 797 29.79 -21.25 17.10
N LEU A 798 30.07 -20.04 16.61
CA LEU A 798 29.28 -19.32 15.61
C LEU A 798 29.61 -19.82 14.20
N LEU A 799 30.89 -20.05 13.91
CA LEU A 799 31.35 -20.68 12.67
C LEU A 799 30.77 -22.09 12.51
N ALA A 800 30.77 -22.89 13.58
CA ALA A 800 30.11 -24.20 13.58
C ALA A 800 28.60 -24.10 13.35
N HIS A 801 27.92 -23.08 13.89
CA HIS A 801 26.51 -22.83 13.60
C HIS A 801 26.27 -22.48 12.12
N VAL A 802 27.07 -21.60 11.53
CA VAL A 802 26.99 -21.24 10.10
C VAL A 802 27.23 -22.45 9.21
N ARG A 803 28.26 -23.26 9.51
CA ARG A 803 28.55 -24.53 8.81
C ARG A 803 27.37 -25.51 8.91
N ARG A 804 26.74 -25.67 10.08
CA ARG A 804 25.55 -26.52 10.28
C ARG A 804 24.34 -26.05 9.47
N GLU A 805 24.06 -24.75 9.40
CA GLU A 805 22.93 -24.24 8.60
C GLU A 805 23.18 -24.35 7.08
N GLU A 806 24.43 -24.21 6.61
CA GLU A 806 24.78 -24.46 5.22
C GLU A 806 24.59 -25.94 4.85
N GLN A 807 25.14 -26.85 5.66
CA GLN A 807 25.02 -28.30 5.46
C GLN A 807 23.54 -28.75 5.51
N ARG A 808 22.75 -28.18 6.43
CA ARG A 808 21.30 -28.42 6.53
C ARG A 808 20.55 -27.97 5.28
N LEU A 809 20.89 -26.81 4.72
CA LEU A 809 20.27 -26.31 3.49
C LEU A 809 20.66 -27.18 2.29
N ARG A 810 21.94 -27.59 2.18
CA ARG A 810 22.41 -28.55 1.16
C ARG A 810 21.60 -29.84 1.20
N HIS A 811 21.50 -30.50 2.36
CA HIS A 811 20.70 -31.72 2.51
C HIS A 811 19.20 -31.53 2.20
N MET A 812 18.62 -30.37 2.53
CA MET A 812 17.20 -30.09 2.23
C MET A 812 16.95 -29.88 0.74
N LEU A 813 17.96 -29.44 -0.03
CA LEU A 813 17.90 -29.33 -1.48
C LEU A 813 18.14 -30.71 -2.13
N SER A 814 19.22 -31.41 -1.80
CA SER A 814 19.49 -32.74 -2.38
C SER A 814 18.38 -33.75 -2.09
N ALA A 815 17.77 -33.73 -0.90
CA ALA A 815 16.62 -34.58 -0.57
C ALA A 815 15.30 -34.16 -1.26
N ARG A 816 15.25 -33.02 -1.95
CA ARG A 816 14.20 -32.70 -2.93
C ARG A 816 14.60 -33.21 -4.31
N ASP A 817 15.83 -32.94 -4.74
CA ASP A 817 16.32 -33.33 -6.06
C ASP A 817 16.19 -34.86 -6.25
N SER A 818 16.58 -35.66 -5.26
CA SER A 818 16.37 -37.12 -5.25
C SER A 818 14.88 -37.54 -5.29
N ARG A 819 13.98 -36.74 -4.69
CA ARG A 819 12.52 -37.00 -4.68
C ARG A 819 11.80 -36.54 -5.94
N GLU A 820 12.40 -35.63 -6.70
CA GLU A 820 11.92 -35.26 -8.04
C GLU A 820 12.46 -36.26 -9.07
N ALA A 821 13.73 -36.69 -8.95
CA ALA A 821 14.31 -37.79 -9.73
C ALA A 821 13.55 -39.12 -9.55
N SER A 822 13.22 -39.51 -8.31
CA SER A 822 12.42 -40.70 -8.00
C SER A 822 10.92 -40.57 -8.36
N ARG A 823 10.52 -39.46 -9.01
CA ARG A 823 9.19 -39.24 -9.59
C ARG A 823 9.23 -39.08 -11.11
N SER A 824 10.42 -38.95 -11.70
CA SER A 824 10.63 -38.92 -13.15
C SER A 824 11.16 -40.25 -13.71
N SER A 825 11.53 -41.20 -12.85
CA SER A 825 11.86 -42.57 -13.23
C SER A 825 10.57 -43.39 -13.41
N PRO A 826 10.29 -43.96 -14.59
CA PRO A 826 9.05 -44.70 -14.85
C PRO A 826 9.23 -46.21 -14.66
N GLU A 827 9.51 -46.68 -13.43
CA GLU A 827 9.50 -48.13 -13.13
C GLU A 827 9.42 -48.41 -11.61
N HIS A 828 9.22 -49.68 -11.25
CA HIS A 828 9.03 -50.19 -9.87
C HIS A 828 7.82 -49.68 -9.09
N THR A 829 6.62 -50.09 -9.53
CA THR A 829 5.51 -50.37 -8.60
C THR A 829 5.78 -51.65 -7.81
N GLU A 830 6.68 -51.58 -6.84
CA GLU A 830 6.82 -52.65 -5.84
C GLU A 830 5.64 -52.62 -4.89
N SER A 831 4.74 -53.60 -5.02
CA SER A 831 3.71 -53.86 -4.03
C SER A 831 4.37 -54.34 -2.75
N TRP A 832 4.15 -53.62 -1.65
CA TRP A 832 4.37 -54.19 -0.31
C TRP A 832 3.26 -55.21 -0.05
N PRO A 833 3.54 -56.52 0.06
CA PRO A 833 2.51 -57.49 0.40
C PRO A 833 2.12 -57.29 1.86
N CYS A 834 0.91 -56.79 2.10
CA CYS A 834 0.29 -56.92 3.40
C CYS A 834 -0.15 -58.39 3.55
N GLU A 835 0.49 -59.14 4.45
CA GLU A 835 0.23 -60.58 4.63
C GLU A 835 -1.25 -60.89 4.94
N HIS A 836 -1.99 -59.92 5.48
CA HIS A 836 -3.44 -60.02 5.72
C HIS A 836 -4.33 -60.02 4.47
N CYS A 837 -3.81 -59.70 3.28
CA CYS A 837 -4.62 -59.61 2.05
C CYS A 837 -4.58 -60.86 1.16
N ALA A 838 -3.80 -61.88 1.53
CA ALA A 838 -3.46 -63.01 0.65
C ALA A 838 -4.49 -64.18 0.62
N TYR A 839 -5.78 -63.92 0.92
CA TYR A 839 -6.77 -65.01 1.12
C TYR A 839 -8.06 -64.92 0.28
N ALA A 840 -8.19 -63.97 -0.66
CA ALA A 840 -9.46 -63.79 -1.38
C ALA A 840 -9.33 -63.28 -2.83
N CYS A 841 -8.51 -63.93 -3.68
CA CYS A 841 -8.70 -63.82 -5.13
C CYS A 841 -8.11 -65.00 -5.91
N HIS A 842 -8.97 -65.92 -6.36
CA HIS A 842 -8.71 -66.87 -7.44
C HIS A 842 -9.93 -66.90 -8.37
N ILE A 843 -9.71 -67.29 -9.63
CA ILE A 843 -10.68 -67.39 -10.75
C ILE A 843 -10.91 -66.06 -11.50
N ALA A 844 -10.09 -65.81 -12.53
CA ALA A 844 -10.52 -65.67 -13.94
C ALA A 844 -9.33 -65.34 -14.86
N GLY A 845 -9.13 -66.11 -15.93
CA GLY A 845 -8.36 -65.69 -17.12
C GLY A 845 -9.30 -65.12 -18.21
N CYS A 846 -8.88 -64.80 -19.44
CA CYS A 846 -7.63 -65.10 -20.16
C CYS A 846 -7.26 -63.96 -21.15
N ALA A 847 -6.28 -64.23 -22.03
CA ALA A 847 -5.84 -63.44 -23.20
C ALA A 847 -6.97 -62.86 -24.08
N GLY A 848 -6.76 -61.86 -24.96
CA GLY A 848 -5.52 -61.21 -25.40
C GLY A 848 -5.47 -61.11 -26.95
N GLY A 849 -5.22 -59.92 -27.50
CA GLY A 849 -5.30 -59.65 -28.95
C GLY A 849 -4.77 -58.25 -29.32
N SER A 850 -4.50 -58.00 -30.62
CA SER A 850 -3.57 -56.96 -31.07
C SER A 850 -4.13 -55.87 -31.99
N SER A 851 -3.25 -54.89 -32.28
CA SER A 851 -3.19 -54.01 -33.48
C SER A 851 -4.24 -52.89 -33.68
N GLU A 852 -3.76 -51.65 -33.47
CA GLU A 852 -4.01 -50.39 -34.21
C GLU A 852 -5.27 -50.27 -35.09
N SER A 853 -6.17 -49.31 -34.86
CA SER A 853 -5.98 -47.90 -35.24
C SER A 853 -7.32 -47.13 -35.08
N GLY A 854 -7.35 -45.81 -35.31
CA GLY A 854 -8.61 -45.09 -35.59
C GLY A 854 -9.19 -44.20 -34.47
N LYS A 855 -9.12 -42.89 -34.73
CA LYS A 855 -9.69 -41.70 -34.06
C LYS A 855 -11.10 -41.78 -33.42
N THR A 856 -11.34 -40.75 -32.59
CA THR A 856 -12.61 -40.01 -32.26
C THR A 856 -13.55 -40.53 -31.16
N PHE A 857 -14.09 -39.55 -30.39
CA PHE A 857 -15.27 -39.50 -29.48
C PHE A 857 -15.85 -40.82 -28.92
N ASP A 858 -16.15 -40.99 -27.63
CA ASP A 858 -16.86 -40.06 -26.71
C ASP A 858 -16.62 -40.40 -25.21
N ILE A 859 -17.22 -39.65 -24.27
CA ILE A 859 -17.51 -40.14 -22.90
C ILE A 859 -18.96 -39.86 -22.54
N ILE A 860 -19.74 -40.93 -22.38
CA ILE A 860 -21.09 -40.92 -21.77
C ILE A 860 -20.99 -41.50 -20.35
N SER A 861 -21.67 -40.87 -19.39
CA SER A 861 -21.75 -41.31 -18.00
C SER A 861 -22.85 -42.34 -17.78
N LYS A 862 -22.57 -43.39 -16.99
CA LYS A 862 -23.58 -44.19 -16.24
C LYS A 862 -22.92 -44.68 -14.94
N GLU A 863 -23.45 -44.29 -13.77
CA GLU A 863 -24.58 -44.88 -13.01
C GLU A 863 -24.16 -46.05 -12.11
N ALA A 864 -24.54 -45.99 -10.84
CA ALA A 864 -24.47 -47.09 -9.89
C ALA A 864 -25.59 -46.92 -8.83
N HIS A 865 -26.43 -47.94 -8.69
CA HIS A 865 -27.43 -48.06 -7.63
C HIS A 865 -27.06 -49.22 -6.69
N ALA A 866 -27.40 -49.05 -5.40
CA ALA A 866 -28.25 -49.89 -4.52
C ALA A 866 -28.34 -51.44 -4.72
N SER A 867 -28.72 -52.26 -3.74
CA SER A 867 -29.23 -52.07 -2.35
C SER A 867 -28.60 -53.14 -1.40
N ASP A 868 -29.13 -53.72 -0.29
CA ASP A 868 -30.36 -53.70 0.56
C ASP A 868 -29.99 -54.39 1.92
N SER A 869 -30.82 -54.64 2.96
CA SER A 869 -32.19 -54.23 3.35
C SER A 869 -32.26 -53.85 4.86
N VAL A 870 -32.91 -54.45 5.89
CA VAL A 870 -33.74 -55.67 6.14
C VAL A 870 -34.76 -55.35 7.27
N GLU A 871 -36.07 -55.39 6.98
CA GLU A 871 -37.25 -55.70 7.88
C GLU A 871 -37.45 -54.91 9.22
N VAL A 872 -38.56 -54.99 10.00
CA VAL A 872 -39.77 -55.86 10.04
C VAL A 872 -41.08 -55.03 10.28
N LYS A 873 -42.24 -55.66 10.02
CA LYS A 873 -43.68 -55.25 10.13
C LYS A 873 -44.31 -55.58 11.53
N PRO A 874 -45.66 -55.46 11.80
CA PRO A 874 -46.70 -54.45 11.46
C PRO A 874 -47.75 -54.15 12.62
N SER A 875 -48.86 -53.46 12.28
CA SER A 875 -50.27 -53.65 12.80
C SER A 875 -50.83 -52.79 14.00
N PRO A 876 -52.19 -52.62 14.12
CA PRO A 876 -52.84 -51.36 14.59
C PRO A 876 -53.97 -51.57 15.67
N PRO A 877 -55.13 -50.83 15.76
CA PRO A 877 -55.40 -49.39 16.00
C PRO A 877 -56.44 -49.06 17.16
N GLU A 878 -56.74 -47.76 17.34
CA GLU A 878 -58.05 -47.11 17.75
C GLU A 878 -58.64 -47.21 19.19
N GLN A 879 -58.91 -46.03 19.82
CA GLN A 879 -60.26 -45.46 20.14
C GLN A 879 -60.17 -44.12 20.95
N GLU A 880 -61.28 -43.44 21.27
CA GLU A 880 -61.34 -42.01 21.68
C GLU A 880 -61.99 -41.68 23.07
N LYS A 881 -61.52 -40.56 23.70
CA LYS A 881 -62.27 -39.62 24.60
C LYS A 881 -62.74 -40.16 25.97
N PRO A 882 -63.27 -39.35 26.95
CA PRO A 882 -63.68 -37.92 26.96
C PRO A 882 -62.92 -37.04 28.02
N PRO A 883 -63.31 -35.76 28.34
CA PRO A 883 -62.41 -34.75 28.94
C PRO A 883 -62.77 -34.22 30.37
N THR A 884 -61.89 -33.39 30.95
CA THR A 884 -62.23 -32.38 31.99
C THR A 884 -61.25 -31.18 31.95
N VAL A 885 -61.41 -30.16 32.80
CA VAL A 885 -60.87 -28.78 32.61
C VAL A 885 -60.10 -28.27 33.85
N ALA A 886 -58.93 -27.64 33.67
CA ALA A 886 -58.46 -26.46 34.44
C ALA A 886 -57.10 -25.87 33.95
N GLU A 887 -57.09 -24.54 33.77
CA GLU A 887 -56.03 -23.53 34.01
C GLU A 887 -54.52 -23.89 34.04
N ALA A 888 -53.72 -23.28 33.15
CA ALA A 888 -52.42 -22.62 33.45
C ALA A 888 -51.89 -21.76 32.27
N GLU A 889 -51.01 -20.80 32.60
CA GLU A 889 -50.46 -19.67 31.81
C GLU A 889 -49.96 -19.93 30.36
N PRO A 890 -50.04 -18.92 29.45
CA PRO A 890 -49.69 -19.08 28.03
C PRO A 890 -48.17 -19.05 27.75
N GLN A 891 -47.63 -20.20 27.34
CA GLN A 891 -46.26 -20.31 26.82
C GLN A 891 -46.17 -19.93 25.32
N ASN A 892 -45.00 -19.46 24.88
CA ASN A 892 -44.74 -19.06 23.49
C ASN A 892 -44.95 -20.21 22.49
N THR A 893 -46.03 -20.17 21.70
CA THR A 893 -46.22 -21.03 20.52
C THR A 893 -45.33 -20.56 19.37
N PRO A 894 -44.42 -21.39 18.83
CA PRO A 894 -43.58 -21.01 17.69
C PRO A 894 -44.40 -21.02 16.39
N LEU A 895 -44.27 -19.96 15.59
CA LEU A 895 -44.91 -19.88 14.26
C LEU A 895 -44.49 -21.05 13.36
N VAL A 896 -45.50 -21.71 12.77
CA VAL A 896 -45.35 -22.96 12.02
C VAL A 896 -44.52 -22.76 10.75
N ARG A 897 -43.53 -23.64 10.53
CA ARG A 897 -42.79 -23.70 9.25
C ARG A 897 -43.69 -24.28 8.16
N TYR A 898 -44.23 -23.43 7.29
CA TYR A 898 -44.95 -23.89 6.08
C TYR A 898 -43.98 -24.58 5.11
N ARG A 899 -43.85 -25.90 5.22
CA ARG A 899 -42.90 -26.72 4.45
C ARG A 899 -43.61 -27.33 3.26
N MET A 900 -43.62 -26.65 2.11
CA MET A 900 -44.18 -27.23 0.88
C MET A 900 -43.32 -28.39 0.37
N THR A 901 -43.69 -29.60 0.75
CA THR A 901 -43.05 -30.87 0.38
C THR A 901 -43.51 -31.36 -0.99
N GLY A 902 -43.26 -30.56 -2.03
CA GLY A 902 -43.48 -30.93 -3.43
C GLY A 902 -42.17 -30.90 -4.23
N PRO A 903 -42.04 -31.71 -5.31
CA PRO A 903 -40.87 -31.65 -6.19
C PRO A 903 -40.78 -30.30 -6.90
N SER A 904 -39.56 -29.75 -7.02
CA SER A 904 -39.36 -28.43 -7.63
C SER A 904 -39.47 -28.47 -9.16
N LEU A 905 -40.37 -27.67 -9.71
CA LEU A 905 -40.66 -27.60 -11.16
C LEU A 905 -39.46 -27.11 -12.00
N ASN A 906 -38.51 -26.42 -11.37
CA ASN A 906 -37.25 -26.01 -11.99
C ASN A 906 -36.07 -26.31 -11.03
N PRO A 907 -35.35 -27.44 -11.21
CA PRO A 907 -34.29 -27.83 -10.29
C PRO A 907 -33.10 -26.86 -10.30
N GLU A 908 -32.85 -26.15 -11.41
CA GLU A 908 -31.78 -25.15 -11.47
C GLU A 908 -32.10 -23.91 -10.61
N ALA A 909 -33.37 -23.50 -10.55
CA ALA A 909 -33.80 -22.41 -9.67
C ALA A 909 -33.74 -22.81 -8.18
N GLU A 910 -34.04 -24.07 -7.86
CA GLU A 910 -34.04 -24.61 -6.49
C GLU A 910 -32.67 -24.49 -5.81
N ILE A 911 -31.57 -24.70 -6.56
CA ILE A 911 -30.18 -24.53 -6.09
C ILE A 911 -30.00 -23.17 -5.39
N PHE A 912 -30.63 -22.12 -5.93
CA PHE A 912 -30.49 -20.75 -5.45
C PHE A 912 -31.62 -20.28 -4.52
N ARG A 913 -32.54 -21.18 -4.10
CA ARG A 913 -33.65 -20.83 -3.20
C ARG A 913 -33.17 -20.23 -1.87
N HIS A 914 -32.01 -20.67 -1.37
CA HIS A 914 -31.35 -20.13 -0.19
C HIS A 914 -30.91 -18.64 -0.32
N CYS A 915 -30.80 -18.11 -1.55
CA CYS A 915 -30.52 -16.70 -1.81
C CYS A 915 -31.77 -15.81 -1.78
N LEU A 916 -32.98 -16.39 -1.66
CA LEU A 916 -34.26 -15.69 -1.75
C LEU A 916 -34.87 -15.52 -0.35
N PRO A 917 -35.70 -14.48 -0.10
CA PRO A 917 -36.29 -14.26 1.21
C PRO A 917 -37.33 -15.33 1.56
N MET A 918 -37.37 -15.77 2.82
CA MET A 918 -38.38 -16.70 3.30
C MET A 918 -39.78 -16.07 3.24
N VAL A 919 -40.75 -16.87 2.81
CA VAL A 919 -42.16 -16.46 2.76
C VAL A 919 -42.75 -16.49 4.17
N GLY A 920 -43.46 -15.43 4.56
CA GLY A 920 -44.18 -15.34 5.84
C GLY A 920 -43.62 -14.37 6.90
N VAL A 921 -42.41 -13.80 6.73
CA VAL A 921 -41.83 -12.88 7.73
C VAL A 921 -42.15 -11.42 7.41
N GLN A 922 -43.12 -10.84 8.12
CA GLN A 922 -43.25 -9.37 8.25
C GLN A 922 -42.29 -8.87 9.35
N GLY A 923 -41.80 -7.63 9.23
CA GLY A 923 -40.58 -7.19 9.90
C GLY A 923 -40.71 -6.87 11.39
N SER A 924 -40.12 -7.71 12.25
CA SER A 924 -39.89 -7.38 13.67
C SER A 924 -38.64 -8.08 14.26
N GLN A 925 -37.45 -7.52 14.03
CA GLN A 925 -36.31 -7.72 14.94
C GLN A 925 -35.25 -6.62 14.80
N GLY A 926 -35.45 -5.54 15.55
CA GLY A 926 -34.36 -4.66 15.97
C GLY A 926 -33.56 -5.32 17.10
N SER A 927 -32.26 -5.06 17.13
CA SER A 927 -31.29 -5.51 18.14
C SER A 927 -31.81 -5.63 19.58
N GLN A 928 -31.78 -6.84 20.15
CA GLN A 928 -31.65 -6.99 21.60
C GLN A 928 -30.18 -6.80 22.00
N GLY A 929 -29.91 -5.84 22.87
CA GLY A 929 -28.68 -5.73 23.65
C GLY A 929 -28.96 -6.09 25.10
N ALA A 930 -27.96 -6.63 25.80
CA ALA A 930 -28.10 -6.95 27.23
C ALA A 930 -28.42 -5.68 28.05
N GLN A 931 -29.41 -5.77 28.92
CA GLN A 931 -29.80 -4.71 29.87
C GLN A 931 -29.13 -4.95 31.24
N GLY A 932 -29.03 -3.91 32.07
CA GLY A 932 -28.56 -4.08 33.45
C GLY A 932 -28.11 -2.83 34.21
N ALA A 933 -28.96 -1.80 34.31
CA ALA A 933 -29.01 -0.84 35.44
C ALA A 933 -30.07 0.26 35.19
N GLN A 934 -30.93 0.52 36.18
CA GLN A 934 -31.77 1.72 36.26
C GLN A 934 -31.43 2.46 37.55
N SER A 935 -31.41 3.81 37.53
CA SER A 935 -31.52 4.61 38.76
C SER A 935 -31.90 6.07 38.50
N ALA A 936 -33.10 6.45 38.97
CA ALA A 936 -33.52 7.79 39.39
C ALA A 936 -33.49 8.99 38.42
N GLN A 937 -34.34 9.96 38.72
CA GLN A 937 -34.54 11.21 37.99
C GLN A 937 -34.07 12.41 38.83
N SER A 938 -33.58 13.47 38.20
CA SER A 938 -33.85 14.86 38.57
C SER A 938 -33.40 15.80 37.44
N ALA A 939 -33.89 17.04 37.41
CA ALA A 939 -33.80 17.92 36.24
C ALA A 939 -33.07 19.24 36.51
N LYS A 940 -32.41 19.78 35.46
CA LYS A 940 -32.52 21.20 35.03
C LYS A 940 -31.74 21.53 33.74
N SER A 941 -32.37 22.33 32.88
CA SER A 941 -31.84 23.29 31.89
C SER A 941 -30.59 22.98 31.03
N GLU A 942 -30.80 22.84 29.71
CA GLU A 942 -30.26 23.66 28.59
C GLU A 942 -28.80 24.21 28.60
N PRO A 943 -28.10 24.34 27.43
CA PRO A 943 -28.69 24.76 26.15
C PRO A 943 -28.23 24.00 24.86
N THR A 944 -28.69 24.55 23.73
CA THR A 944 -28.92 23.93 22.42
C THR A 944 -27.71 23.74 21.46
N ASN A 945 -28.00 23.16 20.27
CA ASN A 945 -27.27 23.28 19.00
C ASN A 945 -25.99 22.45 18.75
N LYS A 946 -26.15 21.14 18.55
CA LYS A 946 -25.18 20.27 17.84
C LYS A 946 -25.09 20.66 16.34
N ARG A 947 -23.89 21.00 15.84
CA ARG A 947 -23.66 21.25 14.40
C ARG A 947 -23.50 19.95 13.60
N HIS A 948 -24.05 19.96 12.37
CA HIS A 948 -23.83 18.94 11.35
C HIS A 948 -22.34 18.68 11.04
N ARG A 949 -22.02 17.43 10.68
CA ARG A 949 -20.71 17.00 10.16
C ARG A 949 -20.88 16.49 8.72
N PRO A 950 -20.14 17.01 7.72
CA PRO A 950 -20.37 16.70 6.31
C PRO A 950 -19.79 15.35 5.85
N ASP A 951 -20.38 14.82 4.77
CA ASP A 951 -20.24 13.45 4.25
C ASP A 951 -19.02 13.26 3.30
N PRO A 952 -18.38 12.07 3.20
CA PRO A 952 -17.05 11.92 2.60
C PRO A 952 -17.03 11.44 1.13
N GLN A 953 -17.78 12.07 0.23
CA GLN A 953 -17.78 11.72 -1.21
C GLN A 953 -16.90 12.61 -2.12
N GLN A 954 -15.57 12.50 -2.03
CA GLN A 954 -14.68 12.92 -3.12
C GLN A 954 -13.45 12.00 -3.28
N ARG A 955 -13.58 10.87 -4.01
CA ARG A 955 -12.50 10.21 -4.79
C ARG A 955 -12.96 8.93 -5.52
N ARG A 956 -13.51 9.06 -6.73
CA ARG A 956 -13.38 8.05 -7.80
C ARG A 956 -13.33 8.77 -9.15
N GLY A 957 -12.42 8.34 -10.02
CA GLY A 957 -12.12 9.06 -11.26
C GLY A 957 -13.02 8.63 -12.41
N GLN A 958 -13.68 9.59 -13.07
CA GLN A 958 -14.49 9.33 -14.26
C GLN A 958 -13.64 8.71 -15.38
N ARG A 959 -13.94 7.45 -15.73
CA ARG A 959 -13.66 6.95 -17.09
C ARG A 959 -14.74 7.53 -18.01
N ARG A 960 -14.36 8.37 -18.96
CA ARG A 960 -15.28 8.85 -20.00
C ARG A 960 -15.65 7.71 -20.95
N PRO A 961 -16.94 7.42 -21.18
CA PRO A 961 -17.39 6.80 -22.42
C PRO A 961 -17.19 7.78 -23.60
N TYR A 962 -17.17 7.25 -24.82
CA TYR A 962 -17.28 8.04 -26.04
C TYR A 962 -18.75 8.45 -26.23
N ALA A 963 -19.02 9.70 -26.61
CA ALA A 963 -20.38 10.19 -26.88
C ALA A 963 -20.34 11.25 -27.99
N ALA A 964 -21.44 11.37 -28.75
CA ALA A 964 -21.45 12.01 -30.05
C ALA A 964 -21.31 13.55 -30.03
N PHE A 965 -20.82 14.09 -31.15
CA PHE A 965 -21.05 15.49 -31.50
C PHE A 965 -22.52 15.65 -31.93
N SER A 966 -23.19 16.69 -31.43
CA SER A 966 -24.25 17.35 -32.18
C SER A 966 -23.65 18.51 -32.96
N GLN A 967 -24.18 18.79 -34.15
CA GLN A 967 -23.81 19.95 -34.96
C GLN A 967 -24.82 21.08 -34.73
N TYR A 968 -24.34 22.31 -34.65
CA TYR A 968 -25.16 23.43 -35.13
C TYR A 968 -25.16 23.34 -36.65
N ALA A 969 -26.34 23.15 -37.23
CA ALA A 969 -26.53 23.29 -38.67
C ALA A 969 -26.55 24.79 -39.03
N GLN A 970 -25.95 25.12 -40.18
CA GLN A 970 -26.48 26.16 -41.05
C GLN A 970 -26.96 25.45 -42.32
N GLU A 971 -28.09 25.89 -42.84
CA GLU A 971 -28.88 25.09 -43.77
C GLU A 971 -28.22 24.98 -45.14
N GLN A 972 -28.09 23.76 -45.61
CA GLN A 972 -28.07 23.43 -47.04
C GLN A 972 -28.93 22.19 -47.21
N HIS A 973 -29.77 22.18 -48.25
CA HIS A 973 -30.64 21.05 -48.54
C HIS A 973 -29.80 19.78 -48.71
N PRO A 974 -30.05 18.71 -47.94
CA PRO A 974 -29.22 17.50 -48.00
C PRO A 974 -29.38 16.86 -49.37
N SER A 975 -28.23 16.60 -50.02
CA SER A 975 -28.16 15.98 -51.34
C SER A 975 -28.97 14.69 -51.37
N GLU A 976 -29.72 14.49 -52.45
CA GLU A 976 -30.72 13.43 -52.62
C GLU A 976 -30.28 12.01 -52.17
N PRO A 977 -29.05 11.53 -52.45
CA PRO A 977 -28.60 10.21 -51.96
C PRO A 977 -28.54 10.10 -50.44
N VAL A 978 -28.26 11.20 -49.72
CA VAL A 978 -28.21 11.22 -48.25
C VAL A 978 -29.62 11.18 -47.67
N GLN A 979 -30.61 11.83 -48.31
CA GLN A 979 -32.01 11.67 -47.93
C GLN A 979 -32.50 10.25 -48.17
N LEU A 980 -32.16 9.65 -49.32
CA LEU A 980 -32.52 8.26 -49.65
C LEU A 980 -31.92 7.28 -48.63
N LEU A 981 -30.64 7.41 -48.29
CA LEU A 981 -30.00 6.59 -47.26
C LEU A 981 -30.66 6.78 -45.88
N ALA A 982 -30.97 8.01 -45.48
CA ALA A 982 -31.65 8.28 -44.21
C ALA A 982 -33.06 7.68 -44.17
N LYS A 983 -33.84 7.81 -45.25
CA LYS A 983 -35.17 7.19 -45.42
C LYS A 983 -35.08 5.65 -45.39
N MET A 984 -34.03 5.06 -45.96
CA MET A 984 -33.79 3.61 -45.91
C MET A 984 -33.43 3.11 -44.50
N ILE A 985 -32.56 3.83 -43.77
CA ILE A 985 -32.23 3.53 -42.38
C ILE A 985 -33.45 3.66 -41.47
N MET A 986 -34.34 4.63 -41.73
CA MET A 986 -35.58 4.77 -40.98
C MET A 986 -36.53 3.58 -41.18
N ARG A 987 -36.71 3.10 -42.41
CA ARG A 987 -37.44 1.85 -42.71
C ARG A 987 -36.82 0.63 -41.99
N GLN A 988 -35.49 0.58 -41.88
CA GLN A 988 -34.81 -0.50 -41.16
C GLN A 988 -35.06 -0.45 -39.64
N GLU A 989 -35.03 0.71 -38.99
CA GLU A 989 -35.38 0.84 -37.56
C GLU A 989 -36.88 0.62 -37.29
N GLU A 990 -37.76 0.77 -38.29
CA GLU A 990 -39.18 0.39 -38.22
C GLU A 990 -39.35 -1.12 -38.20
N ILE A 991 -38.75 -1.85 -39.14
CA ILE A 991 -38.72 -3.34 -39.14
C ILE A 991 -38.06 -3.88 -37.86
N ILE A 992 -37.04 -3.20 -37.33
CA ILE A 992 -36.42 -3.57 -36.06
C ILE A 992 -37.30 -3.18 -34.85
N ALA A 993 -38.23 -2.23 -34.98
CA ALA A 993 -39.21 -1.89 -33.95
C ALA A 993 -40.36 -2.92 -33.89
N GLU A 994 -40.84 -3.39 -35.04
CA GLU A 994 -41.73 -4.55 -35.20
C GLU A 994 -41.13 -5.77 -34.47
N LEU A 995 -39.93 -6.20 -34.89
CA LEU A 995 -39.18 -7.31 -34.29
C LEU A 995 -38.75 -7.11 -32.82
N ARG A 996 -38.99 -5.93 -32.22
CA ARG A 996 -38.89 -5.69 -30.76
C ARG A 996 -40.26 -5.80 -30.09
N MET A 997 -41.35 -5.36 -30.73
CA MET A 997 -42.71 -5.48 -30.22
C MET A 997 -43.11 -6.95 -30.04
N ASP A 998 -42.74 -7.80 -30.99
CA ASP A 998 -43.21 -9.19 -31.08
C ASP A 998 -42.55 -10.17 -30.09
N LYS A 999 -41.45 -9.77 -29.43
CA LYS A 999 -40.66 -10.67 -28.56
C LYS A 999 -40.16 -10.09 -27.25
N ALA A 1000 -40.38 -8.80 -26.99
CA ALA A 1000 -39.73 -8.11 -25.89
C ALA A 1000 -40.69 -7.28 -25.03
N LEU A 1001 -40.50 -7.44 -23.72
CA LEU A 1001 -41.34 -6.89 -22.67
C LEU A 1001 -40.48 -6.02 -21.75
N MET A 1002 -41.12 -5.03 -21.13
CA MET A 1002 -40.49 -4.13 -20.17
C MET A 1002 -41.08 -4.40 -18.79
N LEU A 1003 -40.24 -4.92 -17.89
CA LEU A 1003 -40.56 -5.11 -16.47
C LEU A 1003 -40.10 -3.90 -15.67
N TYR A 1004 -40.82 -3.60 -14.60
CA TYR A 1004 -40.55 -2.52 -13.65
C TYR A 1004 -40.67 -3.08 -12.24
N PHE A 1005 -39.54 -3.09 -11.53
CA PHE A 1005 -39.43 -3.55 -10.15
C PHE A 1005 -39.42 -2.34 -9.22
N ARG A 1006 -40.27 -2.32 -8.20
CA ARG A 1006 -40.24 -1.34 -7.10
C ARG A 1006 -39.01 -1.59 -6.22
N GLU A 1007 -38.48 -0.55 -5.58
CA GLU A 1007 -37.39 -0.67 -4.59
C GLU A 1007 -37.94 -0.39 -3.16
N ASP A 1008 -38.81 -1.30 -2.70
CA ASP A 1008 -39.42 -1.33 -1.37
C ASP A 1008 -39.28 -2.73 -0.72
N GLU A 1009 -39.78 -2.92 0.52
CA GLU A 1009 -39.57 -4.15 1.31
C GLU A 1009 -40.14 -5.43 0.67
N ILE A 1010 -41.15 -5.29 -0.20
CA ILE A 1010 -41.76 -6.40 -0.93
C ILE A 1010 -40.87 -6.85 -2.10
N SER A 1011 -39.98 -5.98 -2.58
CA SER A 1011 -39.15 -6.16 -3.76
C SER A 1011 -38.27 -7.40 -3.72
N ILE A 1012 -38.30 -8.16 -4.81
CA ILE A 1012 -37.44 -9.31 -5.03
C ILE A 1012 -36.03 -8.96 -5.55
N LEU A 1013 -35.77 -7.69 -5.92
CA LEU A 1013 -34.46 -7.26 -6.45
C LEU A 1013 -33.26 -7.63 -5.56
N PRO A 1014 -33.30 -7.49 -4.22
CA PRO A 1014 -32.18 -7.91 -3.36
C PRO A 1014 -31.96 -9.42 -3.40
N GLY A 1015 -33.03 -10.21 -3.52
CA GLY A 1015 -32.97 -11.67 -3.71
C GLY A 1015 -32.27 -12.03 -5.02
N LEU A 1016 -32.74 -11.47 -6.14
CA LEU A 1016 -32.12 -11.70 -7.46
C LEU A 1016 -30.66 -11.23 -7.52
N TYR A 1017 -30.29 -10.18 -6.78
CA TYR A 1017 -28.90 -9.76 -6.65
C TYR A 1017 -28.03 -10.78 -5.88
N ARG A 1018 -28.56 -11.41 -4.82
CA ARG A 1018 -27.86 -12.52 -4.13
C ARG A 1018 -27.71 -13.73 -5.04
N VAL A 1019 -28.77 -14.14 -5.75
CA VAL A 1019 -28.71 -15.22 -6.76
C VAL A 1019 -27.63 -14.94 -7.80
N ALA A 1020 -27.61 -13.75 -8.39
CA ALA A 1020 -26.61 -13.37 -9.39
C ALA A 1020 -25.17 -13.36 -8.84
N THR A 1021 -25.00 -13.00 -7.56
CA THR A 1021 -23.69 -12.96 -6.89
C THR A 1021 -23.17 -14.37 -6.59
N GLU A 1022 -24.01 -15.25 -6.05
CA GLU A 1022 -23.63 -16.63 -5.74
C GLU A 1022 -23.42 -17.46 -7.01
N TRP A 1023 -24.24 -17.27 -8.06
CA TRP A 1023 -24.01 -17.87 -9.38
C TRP A 1023 -22.65 -17.44 -9.97
N SER A 1024 -22.31 -16.16 -9.85
CA SER A 1024 -21.00 -15.65 -10.32
C SER A 1024 -19.84 -16.26 -9.51
N LYS A 1025 -20.02 -16.46 -8.20
CA LYS A 1025 -19.04 -17.12 -7.33
C LYS A 1025 -18.87 -18.59 -7.70
N GLN A 1026 -19.95 -19.35 -7.90
CA GLN A 1026 -19.88 -20.75 -8.35
C GLN A 1026 -19.25 -20.87 -9.74
N GLN A 1027 -19.42 -19.88 -10.62
CA GLN A 1027 -18.72 -19.81 -11.90
C GLN A 1027 -17.21 -19.51 -11.75
N GLU A 1028 -16.81 -18.63 -10.81
CA GLU A 1028 -15.38 -18.40 -10.49
C GLU A 1028 -14.72 -19.59 -9.76
N GLU A 1029 -15.48 -20.33 -8.96
CA GLU A 1029 -15.06 -21.54 -8.23
C GLU A 1029 -15.07 -22.81 -9.11
N GLY A 1030 -15.73 -22.78 -10.26
CA GLY A 1030 -15.87 -23.92 -11.18
C GLY A 1030 -16.87 -25.00 -10.73
N THR A 1031 -17.74 -24.66 -9.77
CA THR A 1031 -18.67 -25.57 -9.07
C THR A 1031 -20.13 -25.46 -9.55
N ILE A 1032 -20.36 -24.69 -10.60
CA ILE A 1032 -21.69 -24.39 -11.17
C ILE A 1032 -22.42 -25.64 -11.69
N GLN A 1033 -23.62 -25.89 -11.17
CA GLN A 1033 -24.48 -27.04 -11.52
C GLN A 1033 -25.71 -26.64 -12.37
N THR A 1034 -25.61 -25.56 -13.15
CA THR A 1034 -26.71 -25.08 -14.04
C THR A 1034 -26.29 -25.09 -15.50
N THR A 1035 -27.16 -25.63 -16.36
CA THR A 1035 -27.04 -25.58 -17.82
C THR A 1035 -27.59 -24.27 -18.39
N SER A 1036 -28.60 -23.68 -17.73
CA SER A 1036 -29.20 -22.42 -18.21
C SER A 1036 -28.29 -21.22 -17.98
N PRO A 1037 -28.24 -20.26 -18.93
CA PRO A 1037 -27.56 -19.00 -18.71
C PRO A 1037 -28.23 -18.19 -17.60
N ILE A 1038 -27.44 -17.45 -16.82
CA ILE A 1038 -27.89 -16.61 -15.68
C ILE A 1038 -29.15 -15.76 -15.98
N ARG A 1039 -29.32 -15.29 -17.22
CA ARG A 1039 -30.46 -14.49 -17.68
C ARG A 1039 -31.79 -15.25 -17.68
N THR A 1040 -31.77 -16.56 -17.92
CA THR A 1040 -32.92 -17.46 -17.84
C THR A 1040 -33.15 -17.88 -16.38
N LEU A 1041 -32.06 -18.25 -15.67
CA LEU A 1041 -32.09 -18.66 -14.27
C LEU A 1041 -32.69 -17.59 -13.34
N LEU A 1042 -32.24 -16.32 -13.47
CA LEU A 1042 -32.78 -15.21 -12.66
C LEU A 1042 -34.28 -14.98 -12.91
N LEU A 1043 -34.77 -15.32 -14.11
CA LEU A 1043 -36.20 -15.23 -14.44
C LEU A 1043 -36.97 -16.43 -13.86
N ALA A 1044 -36.39 -17.63 -13.86
CA ALA A 1044 -36.96 -18.79 -13.18
C ALA A 1044 -37.09 -18.55 -11.66
N CYS A 1045 -36.04 -18.03 -10.99
CA CYS A 1045 -36.09 -17.67 -9.57
C CYS A 1045 -37.15 -16.57 -9.26
N LEU A 1046 -37.37 -15.63 -10.19
CA LEU A 1046 -38.44 -14.62 -10.08
C LEU A 1046 -39.83 -15.27 -10.10
N ILE A 1047 -40.09 -16.14 -11.08
CA ILE A 1047 -41.39 -16.83 -11.20
C ILE A 1047 -41.61 -17.80 -10.03
N GLN A 1048 -40.57 -18.47 -9.54
CA GLN A 1048 -40.68 -19.40 -8.41
C GLN A 1048 -41.13 -18.68 -7.14
N GLN A 1049 -40.54 -17.53 -6.84
CA GLN A 1049 -40.92 -16.72 -5.68
C GLN A 1049 -42.30 -16.07 -5.82
N LEU A 1050 -42.72 -15.72 -7.05
CA LEU A 1050 -44.08 -15.29 -7.32
C LEU A 1050 -45.07 -16.43 -7.04
N ARG A 1051 -44.80 -17.65 -7.53
CA ARG A 1051 -45.61 -18.85 -7.27
C ARG A 1051 -45.70 -19.17 -5.77
N ASP A 1052 -44.56 -19.21 -5.08
CA ASP A 1052 -44.48 -19.49 -3.64
C ASP A 1052 -45.31 -18.46 -2.82
N ARG A 1053 -45.21 -17.16 -3.17
CA ARG A 1053 -45.98 -16.09 -2.51
C ARG A 1053 -47.47 -16.13 -2.85
N VAL A 1054 -47.85 -16.43 -4.10
CA VAL A 1054 -49.24 -16.63 -4.51
C VAL A 1054 -49.85 -17.78 -3.70
N ALA A 1055 -49.21 -18.95 -3.70
CA ALA A 1055 -49.71 -20.13 -3.01
C ALA A 1055 -49.93 -19.89 -1.51
N HIS A 1056 -48.94 -19.29 -0.81
CA HIS A 1056 -49.06 -18.95 0.61
C HIS A 1056 -50.18 -17.93 0.88
N MET A 1057 -50.23 -16.81 0.14
CA MET A 1057 -51.24 -15.76 0.36
C MET A 1057 -52.67 -16.23 0.08
N THR A 1058 -52.85 -17.34 -0.65
CA THR A 1058 -54.15 -17.96 -0.92
C THR A 1058 -54.46 -19.18 -0.05
N ALA A 1059 -53.51 -19.68 0.73
CA ALA A 1059 -53.71 -20.83 1.61
C ALA A 1059 -54.52 -20.44 2.87
N ASP A 1060 -54.19 -19.29 3.45
CA ASP A 1060 -54.76 -18.81 4.70
C ASP A 1060 -55.86 -17.76 4.44
N ALA A 1061 -57.00 -17.86 5.12
CA ALA A 1061 -58.14 -16.94 4.93
C ALA A 1061 -57.79 -15.47 5.22
N GLU A 1062 -56.90 -15.22 6.17
CA GLU A 1062 -56.36 -13.89 6.47
C GLU A 1062 -55.55 -13.32 5.30
N GLY A 1063 -54.82 -14.18 4.56
CA GLY A 1063 -54.08 -13.81 3.35
C GLY A 1063 -55.03 -13.38 2.23
N VAL A 1064 -56.10 -14.14 1.99
CA VAL A 1064 -57.15 -13.80 1.02
C VAL A 1064 -57.83 -12.48 1.39
N SER A 1065 -58.16 -12.27 2.66
CA SER A 1065 -58.74 -11.00 3.14
C SER A 1065 -57.80 -9.81 2.90
N LYS A 1066 -56.50 -9.96 3.16
CA LYS A 1066 -55.48 -8.93 2.84
C LYS A 1066 -55.39 -8.65 1.33
N LEU A 1067 -55.48 -9.66 0.48
CA LEU A 1067 -55.49 -9.50 -0.99
C LEU A 1067 -56.76 -8.78 -1.49
N GLN A 1068 -57.91 -9.05 -0.88
CA GLN A 1068 -59.18 -8.39 -1.20
C GLN A 1068 -59.18 -6.92 -0.72
N ALA A 1069 -58.72 -6.65 0.51
CA ALA A 1069 -58.56 -5.29 1.03
C ALA A 1069 -57.55 -4.44 0.24
N ALA A 1070 -56.51 -5.07 -0.33
CA ALA A 1070 -55.58 -4.40 -1.25
C ALA A 1070 -56.15 -4.19 -2.68
N GLY A 1071 -57.33 -4.72 -2.99
CA GLY A 1071 -57.94 -4.69 -4.31
C GLY A 1071 -57.18 -5.54 -5.35
N TRP A 1072 -56.41 -6.54 -4.91
CA TRP A 1072 -55.64 -7.43 -5.79
C TRP A 1072 -56.43 -8.70 -6.15
N MET A 1073 -57.38 -9.08 -5.31
CA MET A 1073 -58.29 -10.19 -5.51
C MET A 1073 -59.74 -9.71 -5.37
N ASN A 1074 -60.68 -10.26 -6.13
CA ASN A 1074 -62.10 -9.95 -5.99
C ASN A 1074 -62.78 -10.86 -4.94
N THR A 1075 -64.09 -10.68 -4.73
CA THR A 1075 -64.92 -11.52 -3.85
C THR A 1075 -64.79 -13.01 -4.16
N ASP A 1076 -64.75 -13.34 -5.45
CA ASP A 1076 -64.80 -14.70 -6.00
C ASP A 1076 -63.42 -15.38 -6.05
N LYS A 1077 -62.43 -14.79 -5.37
CA LYS A 1077 -61.03 -15.23 -5.30
C LYS A 1077 -60.26 -15.21 -6.64
N HIS A 1078 -60.74 -14.43 -7.61
CA HIS A 1078 -60.04 -14.18 -8.87
C HIS A 1078 -59.09 -12.98 -8.76
N TRP A 1079 -57.93 -13.06 -9.41
CA TRP A 1079 -56.92 -12.01 -9.44
C TRP A 1079 -57.32 -10.88 -10.40
N THR A 1080 -57.38 -9.66 -9.88
CA THR A 1080 -57.72 -8.46 -10.68
C THR A 1080 -56.58 -8.09 -11.64
N ARG A 1081 -56.90 -7.39 -12.73
CA ARG A 1081 -55.89 -6.69 -13.56
C ARG A 1081 -55.78 -5.22 -13.18
N GLN A 1082 -54.62 -4.62 -13.45
CA GLN A 1082 -54.24 -3.26 -13.08
C GLN A 1082 -53.51 -2.54 -14.23
N ARG A 1083 -53.91 -1.31 -14.55
CA ARG A 1083 -53.20 -0.41 -15.48
C ARG A 1083 -52.43 0.68 -14.75
N TRP A 1084 -51.35 1.18 -15.36
CA TRP A 1084 -50.65 2.37 -14.86
C TRP A 1084 -51.44 3.64 -15.19
N CYS A 1085 -51.97 4.32 -14.17
CA CYS A 1085 -52.62 5.61 -14.35
C CYS A 1085 -51.58 6.73 -14.41
N HIS A 1086 -51.43 7.36 -15.58
CA HIS A 1086 -50.47 8.44 -15.80
C HIS A 1086 -50.77 9.71 -14.98
N GLN A 1087 -52.03 10.02 -14.70
CA GLN A 1087 -52.43 11.15 -13.86
C GLN A 1087 -52.12 10.87 -12.37
N ALA A 1088 -52.61 9.75 -11.84
CA ALA A 1088 -52.44 9.39 -10.43
C ALA A 1088 -51.05 8.83 -10.08
N LYS A 1089 -50.20 8.57 -11.08
CA LYS A 1089 -48.83 8.02 -10.95
C LYS A 1089 -48.76 6.75 -10.09
N LYS A 1090 -49.77 5.90 -10.20
CA LYS A 1090 -49.89 4.61 -9.51
C LYS A 1090 -50.55 3.57 -10.41
N LEU A 1091 -50.41 2.30 -10.05
CA LEU A 1091 -51.27 1.24 -10.58
C LEU A 1091 -52.68 1.42 -10.00
N VAL A 1092 -53.69 1.20 -10.85
CA VAL A 1092 -55.12 1.25 -10.52
C VAL A 1092 -55.76 0.03 -11.19
N GLN A 1093 -56.80 -0.55 -10.58
CA GLN A 1093 -57.56 -1.65 -11.17
C GLN A 1093 -58.04 -1.34 -12.60
N HIS A 1094 -58.19 -2.38 -13.40
CA HIS A 1094 -58.75 -2.34 -14.75
C HIS A 1094 -59.97 -3.24 -14.83
N PRO A 1095 -61.19 -2.73 -14.57
CA PRO A 1095 -62.42 -3.54 -14.66
C PRO A 1095 -62.60 -4.17 -16.05
N GLU A 1096 -62.15 -3.46 -17.09
CA GLU A 1096 -62.35 -3.80 -18.50
C GLU A 1096 -61.42 -4.91 -19.04
N ASP A 1097 -60.29 -5.21 -18.37
CA ASP A 1097 -59.39 -6.32 -18.81
C ASP A 1097 -59.77 -7.68 -18.18
N GLY A 1098 -60.85 -7.72 -17.39
CA GLY A 1098 -61.31 -8.91 -16.68
C GLY A 1098 -60.40 -9.36 -15.52
N VAL A 1099 -60.60 -10.61 -15.10
CA VAL A 1099 -59.89 -11.26 -13.98
C VAL A 1099 -59.20 -12.55 -14.43
N MET A 1100 -58.26 -13.05 -13.64
CA MET A 1100 -57.58 -14.33 -13.86
C MET A 1100 -57.87 -15.28 -12.70
N THR A 1101 -58.29 -16.51 -12.97
CA THR A 1101 -58.55 -17.48 -11.90
C THR A 1101 -57.24 -17.87 -11.20
N GLN A 1102 -57.33 -18.34 -9.95
CA GLN A 1102 -56.16 -18.84 -9.24
C GLN A 1102 -55.54 -20.07 -9.94
N GLN A 1103 -56.37 -20.92 -10.56
CA GLN A 1103 -55.93 -22.09 -11.30
C GLN A 1103 -55.18 -21.70 -12.58
N ASP A 1104 -55.70 -20.74 -13.35
CA ASP A 1104 -55.02 -20.23 -14.55
C ASP A 1104 -53.69 -19.56 -14.20
N LEU A 1105 -53.66 -18.74 -13.14
CA LEU A 1105 -52.44 -18.09 -12.70
C LEU A 1105 -51.35 -19.12 -12.35
N LEU A 1106 -51.68 -20.11 -11.52
CA LEU A 1106 -50.74 -21.16 -11.14
C LEU A 1106 -50.30 -21.99 -12.36
N SER A 1107 -51.22 -22.37 -13.24
CA SER A 1107 -50.89 -23.10 -14.48
C SER A 1107 -49.92 -22.32 -15.39
N ASN A 1108 -50.14 -21.01 -15.55
CA ASN A 1108 -49.23 -20.14 -16.30
C ASN A 1108 -47.84 -20.00 -15.63
N LEU A 1109 -47.78 -19.88 -14.30
CA LEU A 1109 -46.50 -19.81 -13.56
C LEU A 1109 -45.74 -21.13 -13.62
N ASP A 1110 -46.44 -22.26 -13.56
CA ASP A 1110 -45.87 -23.61 -13.57
C ASP A 1110 -45.35 -23.97 -14.97
N PHE A 1111 -46.10 -23.62 -16.01
CA PHE A 1111 -45.62 -23.68 -17.39
C PHE A 1111 -44.33 -22.86 -17.59
N LEU A 1112 -44.27 -21.63 -17.06
CA LEU A 1112 -43.04 -20.83 -17.12
C LEU A 1112 -41.89 -21.49 -16.34
N LEU A 1113 -42.12 -22.05 -15.15
CA LEU A 1113 -41.06 -22.70 -14.38
C LEU A 1113 -40.48 -23.92 -15.09
N ILE A 1114 -41.34 -24.77 -15.65
CA ILE A 1114 -40.93 -25.98 -16.38
C ILE A 1114 -40.08 -25.59 -17.60
N ASN A 1115 -40.39 -24.49 -18.28
CA ASN A 1115 -39.86 -24.15 -19.61
C ASN A 1115 -38.83 -23.00 -19.63
N LEU A 1116 -38.61 -22.29 -18.51
CA LEU A 1116 -37.50 -21.35 -18.34
C LEU A 1116 -36.17 -22.09 -18.11
N LYS A 1117 -35.70 -22.75 -19.17
CA LYS A 1117 -34.45 -23.52 -19.24
C LYS A 1117 -33.69 -23.16 -20.53
N GLY A 1118 -32.36 -23.23 -20.49
CA GLY A 1118 -31.50 -22.96 -21.65
C GLY A 1118 -31.66 -21.54 -22.24
N ASP A 1119 -31.45 -21.40 -23.55
CA ASP A 1119 -31.34 -20.11 -24.25
C ASP A 1119 -32.68 -19.45 -24.66
N VAL A 1120 -33.85 -20.00 -24.26
CA VAL A 1120 -35.20 -19.50 -24.62
C VAL A 1120 -35.37 -17.99 -24.35
N ILE A 1121 -34.73 -17.49 -23.29
CA ILE A 1121 -34.63 -16.06 -23.00
C ILE A 1121 -33.35 -15.51 -23.63
N HIS A 1122 -33.46 -14.58 -24.59
CA HIS A 1122 -32.31 -13.89 -25.17
C HIS A 1122 -31.73 -12.80 -24.27
N LYS A 1123 -32.57 -12.07 -23.53
CA LYS A 1123 -32.14 -10.97 -22.66
C LYS A 1123 -33.02 -10.88 -21.43
N PHE A 1124 -32.38 -10.71 -20.27
CA PHE A 1124 -33.01 -10.23 -19.05
C PHE A 1124 -31.99 -9.36 -18.31
N HIS A 1125 -32.12 -8.04 -18.39
CA HIS A 1125 -31.18 -7.09 -17.77
C HIS A 1125 -31.80 -5.72 -17.50
N SER A 1126 -31.30 -4.98 -16.52
CA SER A 1126 -31.73 -3.60 -16.28
C SER A 1126 -31.34 -2.65 -17.43
N THR A 1127 -32.09 -1.56 -17.60
CA THR A 1127 -31.78 -0.48 -18.56
C THR A 1127 -30.73 0.51 -18.03
N LYS A 1128 -30.54 0.57 -16.71
CA LYS A 1128 -29.42 1.24 -16.03
C LYS A 1128 -28.54 0.20 -15.33
N ARG A 1129 -27.43 0.63 -14.73
CA ARG A 1129 -26.69 -0.22 -13.77
C ARG A 1129 -27.37 -0.11 -12.41
N LEU A 1130 -27.53 -1.21 -11.69
CA LEU A 1130 -28.15 -1.22 -10.35
C LEU A 1130 -27.48 -0.25 -9.37
N GLN A 1131 -26.14 -0.16 -9.38
CA GLN A 1131 -25.39 0.84 -8.61
C GLN A 1131 -25.79 2.29 -8.95
N ALA A 1132 -26.11 2.59 -10.21
CA ALA A 1132 -26.55 3.93 -10.61
C ALA A 1132 -28.00 4.21 -10.21
N LEU A 1133 -28.86 3.18 -10.08
CA LEU A 1133 -30.22 3.33 -9.55
C LEU A 1133 -30.19 3.64 -8.04
N GLN A 1134 -29.31 2.96 -7.30
CA GLN A 1134 -29.06 3.26 -5.88
C GLN A 1134 -28.40 4.63 -5.66
N GLU A 1135 -27.44 5.03 -6.49
CA GLU A 1135 -26.84 6.38 -6.49
C GLU A 1135 -27.86 7.48 -6.86
N GLU A 1136 -28.91 7.16 -7.61
CA GLU A 1136 -29.99 8.09 -8.01
C GLU A 1136 -31.23 8.06 -7.09
N GLN A 1137 -31.27 7.18 -6.07
CA GLN A 1137 -32.46 6.92 -5.23
C GLN A 1137 -33.73 6.59 -6.07
N ALA A 1138 -33.57 5.83 -7.15
CA ALA A 1138 -34.63 5.57 -8.12
C ALA A 1138 -35.64 4.52 -7.60
N THR A 1139 -36.84 4.97 -7.22
CA THR A 1139 -37.91 4.12 -6.64
C THR A 1139 -38.38 2.93 -7.49
N THR A 1140 -38.01 2.88 -8.77
CA THR A 1140 -38.35 1.79 -9.69
C THR A 1140 -37.20 1.46 -10.66
N ALA A 1141 -36.76 0.21 -10.69
CA ALA A 1141 -35.78 -0.32 -11.65
C ALA A 1141 -36.46 -0.94 -12.88
N ALA A 1142 -36.14 -0.44 -14.09
CA ALA A 1142 -36.64 -1.01 -15.34
C ALA A 1142 -35.72 -2.11 -15.90
N PHE A 1143 -36.31 -3.20 -16.38
CA PHE A 1143 -35.64 -4.40 -16.90
C PHE A 1143 -36.20 -4.81 -18.26
N PHE A 1144 -35.31 -5.03 -19.23
CA PHE A 1144 -35.62 -5.48 -20.58
C PHE A 1144 -35.63 -7.02 -20.63
N LEU A 1145 -36.78 -7.60 -20.93
CA LEU A 1145 -36.96 -9.02 -21.22
C LEU A 1145 -37.06 -9.22 -22.75
N SER A 1146 -36.36 -10.20 -23.30
CA SER A 1146 -36.51 -10.64 -24.69
C SER A 1146 -36.54 -12.16 -24.73
N VAL A 1147 -37.58 -12.71 -25.36
CA VAL A 1147 -37.73 -14.14 -25.64
C VAL A 1147 -37.07 -14.45 -27.02
N SER A 1148 -37.00 -15.72 -27.37
CA SER A 1148 -36.67 -16.18 -28.73
C SER A 1148 -37.83 -15.98 -29.71
N LEU A 1149 -37.49 -15.92 -31.01
CA LEU A 1149 -38.41 -15.95 -32.16
C LEU A 1149 -38.29 -17.30 -32.91
N ARG A 1150 -37.78 -18.34 -32.25
CA ARG A 1150 -37.53 -19.66 -32.86
C ARG A 1150 -38.09 -20.76 -31.96
N GLY A 1151 -38.90 -21.63 -32.56
CA GLY A 1151 -39.54 -22.78 -31.92
C GLY A 1151 -40.80 -22.41 -31.13
N ASP A 1152 -41.84 -23.24 -31.25
CA ASP A 1152 -43.17 -23.00 -30.69
C ASP A 1152 -43.17 -22.80 -29.17
N LEU A 1153 -42.20 -23.41 -28.49
CA LEU A 1153 -41.98 -23.22 -27.06
C LEU A 1153 -41.67 -21.75 -26.71
N ALA A 1154 -40.89 -21.06 -27.54
CA ALA A 1154 -40.57 -19.65 -27.33
C ALA A 1154 -41.79 -18.75 -27.57
N THR A 1155 -42.62 -19.08 -28.56
CA THR A 1155 -43.92 -18.42 -28.81
C THR A 1155 -44.82 -18.56 -27.58
N LYS A 1156 -45.05 -19.79 -27.11
CA LYS A 1156 -45.86 -20.07 -25.93
C LYS A 1156 -45.34 -19.39 -24.67
N VAL A 1157 -44.02 -19.39 -24.43
CA VAL A 1157 -43.41 -18.67 -23.29
C VAL A 1157 -43.65 -17.15 -23.41
N HIS A 1158 -43.56 -16.56 -24.60
CA HIS A 1158 -43.87 -15.14 -24.80
C HIS A 1158 -45.36 -14.83 -24.58
N GLU A 1159 -46.26 -15.70 -25.08
CA GLU A 1159 -47.70 -15.60 -24.87
C GLU A 1159 -48.07 -15.70 -23.38
N THR A 1160 -47.51 -16.65 -22.64
CA THR A 1160 -47.72 -16.76 -21.19
C THR A 1160 -47.24 -15.50 -20.46
N PHE A 1161 -46.06 -14.95 -20.78
CA PHE A 1161 -45.65 -13.66 -20.22
C PHE A 1161 -46.58 -12.52 -20.63
N ALA A 1162 -47.09 -12.51 -21.86
CA ALA A 1162 -48.03 -11.49 -22.31
C ALA A 1162 -49.39 -11.59 -21.58
N ASN A 1163 -49.86 -12.80 -21.26
CA ASN A 1163 -51.09 -13.05 -20.51
C ASN A 1163 -51.00 -12.60 -19.05
N LEU A 1164 -49.81 -12.62 -18.45
CA LEU A 1164 -49.54 -12.10 -17.10
C LEU A 1164 -49.46 -10.57 -17.02
N ILE A 1165 -49.52 -9.84 -18.14
CA ILE A 1165 -49.48 -8.36 -18.14
C ILE A 1165 -50.66 -7.79 -17.34
N GLY A 1166 -50.35 -6.88 -16.41
CA GLY A 1166 -51.34 -6.22 -15.56
C GLY A 1166 -51.92 -7.08 -14.43
N VAL A 1167 -51.65 -8.39 -14.35
CA VAL A 1167 -52.19 -9.25 -13.28
C VAL A 1167 -51.65 -8.81 -11.92
N SER A 1168 -52.56 -8.51 -10.98
CA SER A 1168 -52.26 -7.94 -9.65
C SER A 1168 -51.29 -8.79 -8.83
N ALA A 1169 -51.28 -10.11 -9.03
CA ALA A 1169 -50.35 -11.05 -8.38
C ALA A 1169 -48.87 -10.62 -8.51
N LEU A 1170 -48.49 -9.94 -9.61
CA LEU A 1170 -47.13 -9.41 -9.80
C LEU A 1170 -46.71 -8.42 -8.68
N GLN A 1171 -47.67 -7.77 -8.00
CA GLN A 1171 -47.38 -6.90 -6.85
C GLN A 1171 -46.78 -7.67 -5.67
N LEU A 1172 -47.06 -8.98 -5.52
CA LEU A 1172 -46.46 -9.81 -4.46
C LEU A 1172 -44.94 -9.94 -4.55
N VAL A 1173 -44.32 -9.63 -5.69
CA VAL A 1173 -42.85 -9.55 -5.86
C VAL A 1173 -42.36 -8.14 -6.21
N GLY A 1174 -43.25 -7.13 -6.10
CA GLY A 1174 -42.96 -5.73 -6.42
C GLY A 1174 -42.82 -5.44 -7.92
N VAL A 1175 -43.37 -6.28 -8.80
CA VAL A 1175 -43.19 -6.19 -10.27
C VAL A 1175 -44.44 -5.65 -10.95
N SER A 1176 -44.23 -4.90 -12.04
CA SER A 1176 -45.22 -4.67 -13.09
C SER A 1176 -44.58 -4.85 -14.47
N MET A 1177 -45.37 -5.18 -15.48
CA MET A 1177 -44.88 -5.55 -16.81
C MET A 1177 -45.75 -4.96 -17.91
N LYS A 1178 -45.16 -4.65 -19.07
CA LYS A 1178 -45.89 -4.21 -20.26
C LYS A 1178 -45.20 -4.65 -21.56
N ARG A 1179 -45.96 -4.71 -22.66
CA ARG A 1179 -45.40 -4.85 -24.02
C ARG A 1179 -44.56 -3.61 -24.39
N ILE A 1180 -43.53 -3.81 -25.19
CA ILE A 1180 -42.80 -2.71 -25.82
C ILE A 1180 -43.66 -2.13 -26.95
N THR A 1181 -43.50 -0.83 -27.25
CA THR A 1181 -44.29 -0.13 -28.28
C THR A 1181 -43.38 0.33 -29.41
N MET A 1182 -43.96 0.57 -30.59
CA MET A 1182 -43.35 1.13 -31.82
C MET A 1182 -42.67 2.51 -31.65
N LYS A 1183 -42.50 3.03 -30.44
CA LYS A 1183 -41.89 4.34 -30.18
C LYS A 1183 -40.39 4.31 -30.51
N ARG A 1184 -40.06 4.75 -31.74
CA ARG A 1184 -38.71 5.05 -32.25
C ARG A 1184 -37.81 5.61 -31.13
N SER A 1185 -36.57 5.13 -31.03
CA SER A 1185 -35.59 5.64 -30.07
C SER A 1185 -35.33 7.16 -30.23
N GLN A 1186 -34.86 7.86 -29.21
CA GLN A 1186 -34.59 9.32 -29.31
C GLN A 1186 -33.62 9.66 -30.47
N MET A 1187 -32.67 8.78 -30.78
CA MET A 1187 -31.75 8.94 -31.91
C MET A 1187 -32.49 8.75 -33.25
N ALA A 1188 -33.35 7.73 -33.36
CA ALA A 1188 -34.20 7.53 -34.55
C ALA A 1188 -35.24 8.64 -34.73
N GLN A 1189 -35.74 9.25 -33.65
CA GLN A 1189 -36.61 10.45 -33.72
C GLN A 1189 -35.84 11.66 -34.28
N GLN A 1190 -34.57 11.83 -33.93
CA GLN A 1190 -33.72 12.89 -34.49
C GLN A 1190 -33.41 12.65 -35.98
N VAL A 1191 -33.08 11.41 -36.37
CA VAL A 1191 -32.87 11.05 -37.78
C VAL A 1191 -34.16 11.21 -38.59
N ALA A 1192 -35.32 10.82 -38.05
CA ALA A 1192 -36.61 10.99 -38.72
C ALA A 1192 -36.92 12.45 -39.05
N ARG A 1193 -36.70 13.38 -38.10
CA ARG A 1193 -36.89 14.82 -38.33
C ARG A 1193 -36.03 15.33 -39.49
N LEU A 1194 -34.76 14.90 -39.52
CA LEU A 1194 -33.79 15.25 -40.57
C LEU A 1194 -34.08 14.58 -41.93
N ALA A 1195 -34.76 13.42 -41.94
CA ALA A 1195 -35.03 12.62 -43.15
C ALA A 1195 -36.39 12.92 -43.81
N TYR A 1196 -37.38 13.37 -43.03
CA TYR A 1196 -38.76 13.60 -43.49
C TYR A 1196 -39.22 15.07 -43.38
N GLY A 1197 -38.43 15.97 -42.80
CA GLY A 1197 -38.73 17.41 -42.78
C GLY A 1197 -39.96 17.79 -41.91
N ARG A 1198 -40.19 17.04 -40.82
CA ARG A 1198 -41.26 17.26 -39.82
C ARG A 1198 -40.72 16.98 -38.41
#